data_AF-A0A950SB82-F1
#
_entry.id   AF-A0A950SB82-F1
#
_cell.length_a   1.000
_cell.length_b   1.000
_cell.length_c   1.000
_cell.angle_alpha   90.00
_cell.angle_beta   90.00
_cell.angle_gamma   90.00
#
_symmetry.space_group_name_H-M   'P 1'
#
loop_
_entity.id
_entity.type
_entity.pdbx_description
1 polymer ?
#
loop_
_entity_poly.entity_id
_entity_poly.type
_entity_poly.pdbx_seq_one_letter_code
_entity_poly.pdbx_strand_id
1 'polypeptide(L)'
;MRAKSLLIATLSVAVAILAAIFVRVQPAGCAMVFRRGDSVVVRSQRVYLRPLLTGIRCCTKTADGRLEFDQSVIAMSATADEVPLRVRFTYVAPTTLPSDWPAGDWCGALRARVAASASRASAAETAETLLSDRRAAGDRIAAGIAAELTRAGVRADAVSARVDLPPGFERLRAVPELAKEAHAARPVIFIGLDGADWQLLDEYIADGSMPNLKRLAATGAGGVLETDYPPLSPLVWTTMMTGVGPLDHAILDFTRFNPFTHDKEPITSDERRAPAVWNMLTSAGKRTAVFGLWATYAAEPVHGLNVSDRLFTFLYSDTHKPAGVIWPPSRQQWSDRMLADAERNIDVVRMREYLPSLTDDEFAALSKRENPYADPAAALRRILVETEVYDRLAESYLHGLAALPDLTIIYLQGTDTIGHVFAPFAPPKQPQASQSDYDRYNAVPAHYFRDIDRLLGRYAEIAARNGAMLMIASDHGFFWREGRPTQISSTATATAAKWHRKQGIYVIQGAGIGPAPGHPLLGSVRQVCATLLALTGSPSLPIAGSPLPGAPKSYAPYDYARIFVRAASPPPPSSGGTSEDIAKLKALGYIGSGESTRAANGTNDTKTAGAFNNEGLILRNEHRIDEALAAFERSLALDPHYASAMWNESETLFNAGRDLDRADALLIAALQNGMADAVSYVITRSIAYEKQQRSDRSLRLLNGAVAVNANEPELRMFRGRYRMDAHDCAGALDDFRAAQAGHPNDPLSYASAALAQMCLGDDAGARASIERSLQLDPNQPMLQKMLRP
;
A
#
# COMPACT_ATOMS: atom_id res chain seq x y z
N MET A 1 64.35 -6.11 -12.40
CA MET A 1 64.13 -4.65 -12.51
C MET A 1 63.15 -4.21 -13.60
N ARG A 2 62.81 -5.01 -14.63
CA ARG A 2 61.90 -4.57 -15.72
C ARG A 2 60.39 -4.67 -15.42
N ALA A 3 59.94 -5.48 -14.45
CA ALA A 3 58.51 -5.62 -14.13
C ALA A 3 57.94 -4.47 -13.26
N LYS A 4 58.75 -3.86 -12.39
CA LYS A 4 58.31 -2.71 -11.55
C LYS A 4 58.11 -1.44 -12.38
N SER A 5 58.90 -1.24 -13.43
CA SER A 5 58.77 -0.08 -14.32
C SER A 5 57.51 -0.14 -15.20
N LEU A 6 57.08 -1.34 -15.60
CA LEU A 6 55.85 -1.51 -16.37
C LEU A 6 54.60 -1.27 -15.50
N LEU A 7 54.62 -1.76 -14.25
CA LEU A 7 53.52 -1.57 -13.30
C LEU A 7 53.32 -0.08 -12.93
N ILE A 8 54.42 0.66 -12.73
CA ILE A 8 54.39 2.10 -12.46
C ILE A 8 53.86 2.86 -13.68
N ALA A 9 54.28 2.50 -14.91
CA ALA A 9 53.78 3.13 -16.13
C ALA A 9 52.27 2.88 -16.35
N THR A 10 51.78 1.66 -16.11
CA THR A 10 50.33 1.36 -16.18
C THR A 10 49.52 2.05 -15.09
N LEU A 11 50.08 2.19 -13.87
CA LEU A 11 49.41 2.92 -12.78
C LEU A 11 49.35 4.42 -13.08
N SER A 12 50.39 5.00 -13.69
CA SER A 12 50.40 6.41 -14.11
C SER A 12 49.43 6.68 -15.26
N VAL A 13 49.28 5.75 -16.21
CA VAL A 13 48.27 5.87 -17.28
C VAL A 13 46.86 5.67 -16.73
N ALA A 14 46.64 4.73 -15.79
CA ALA A 14 45.35 4.53 -15.14
C ALA A 14 44.96 5.73 -14.25
N VAL A 15 45.90 6.34 -13.52
CA VAL A 15 45.68 7.57 -12.75
C VAL A 15 45.44 8.77 -13.67
N ALA A 16 46.10 8.85 -14.83
CA ALA A 16 45.83 9.88 -15.83
C ALA A 16 44.45 9.69 -16.50
N ILE A 17 44.01 8.45 -16.73
CA ILE A 17 42.67 8.13 -17.26
C ILE A 17 41.60 8.36 -16.18
N LEU A 18 41.85 7.99 -14.92
CA LEU A 18 40.98 8.32 -13.78
C LEU A 18 40.90 9.83 -13.54
N ALA A 19 42.01 10.57 -13.70
CA ALA A 19 42.01 12.04 -13.66
C ALA A 19 41.29 12.64 -14.88
N ALA A 20 41.35 12.02 -16.05
CA ALA A 20 40.61 12.43 -17.24
C ALA A 20 39.10 12.17 -17.13
N ILE A 21 38.66 11.19 -16.32
CA ILE A 21 37.23 10.97 -15.98
C ILE A 21 36.66 12.12 -15.11
N PHE A 22 37.52 12.96 -14.49
CA PHE A 22 37.12 14.19 -13.78
C PHE A 22 37.19 15.48 -14.62
N VAL A 23 37.55 15.39 -15.91
CA VAL A 23 37.61 16.55 -16.82
C VAL A 23 36.33 16.62 -17.65
N ARG A 24 35.38 17.48 -17.27
CA ARG A 24 34.30 17.90 -18.19
C ARG A 24 34.81 19.06 -19.04
N VAL A 25 34.84 18.86 -20.36
CA VAL A 25 34.99 19.95 -21.34
C VAL A 25 33.74 20.82 -21.29
N GLN A 26 33.89 22.13 -21.05
CA GLN A 26 32.75 23.05 -21.13
C GLN A 26 32.27 23.17 -22.59
N PRO A 27 30.96 23.23 -22.86
CA PRO A 27 30.47 23.73 -24.15
C PRO A 27 31.02 25.14 -24.39
N ALA A 28 31.42 25.45 -25.62
CA ALA A 28 31.79 26.82 -25.97
C ALA A 28 30.61 27.77 -25.67
N GLY A 29 30.84 28.84 -24.89
CA GLY A 29 29.83 29.86 -24.59
C GLY A 29 29.24 29.86 -23.17
N CYS A 30 29.76 29.09 -22.21
CA CYS A 30 29.37 29.19 -20.80
C CYS A 30 30.31 30.08 -19.99
N ALA A 31 29.78 30.83 -19.01
CA ALA A 31 30.57 31.54 -18.01
C ALA A 31 30.03 31.25 -16.60
N MET A 32 30.93 30.91 -15.67
CA MET A 32 30.57 30.75 -14.26
C MET A 32 30.63 32.10 -13.55
N VAL A 33 29.62 32.39 -12.74
CA VAL A 33 29.54 33.61 -11.92
C VAL A 33 29.58 33.22 -10.45
N PHE A 34 30.49 33.80 -9.67
CA PHE A 34 30.56 33.55 -8.22
C PHE A 34 31.05 34.78 -7.45
N ARG A 35 30.65 34.87 -6.16
CA ARG A 35 31.08 35.91 -5.20
C ARG A 35 32.47 35.60 -4.65
N ARG A 36 33.37 36.59 -4.63
CA ARG A 36 34.60 36.57 -3.81
C ARG A 36 34.75 37.90 -3.07
N GLY A 37 34.45 37.92 -1.77
CA GLY A 37 34.31 39.19 -1.04
C GLY A 37 33.16 40.01 -1.64
N ASP A 38 33.38 41.28 -1.96
CA ASP A 38 32.36 42.14 -2.59
C ASP A 38 32.39 42.13 -4.13
N SER A 39 33.33 41.38 -4.72
CA SER A 39 33.52 41.31 -6.17
C SER A 39 32.83 40.10 -6.80
N VAL A 40 32.22 40.32 -7.97
CA VAL A 40 31.74 39.24 -8.85
C VAL A 40 32.85 38.81 -9.78
N VAL A 41 33.10 37.50 -9.85
CA VAL A 41 34.05 36.94 -10.82
C VAL A 41 33.28 36.15 -11.88
N VAL A 42 33.44 36.55 -13.14
CA VAL A 42 32.94 35.83 -14.31
C VAL A 42 34.10 35.05 -14.93
N ARG A 43 34.04 33.71 -14.90
CA ARG A 43 35.06 32.83 -15.51
C ARG A 43 34.54 32.17 -16.77
N SER A 44 35.24 32.34 -17.89
CA SER A 44 34.88 31.86 -19.23
C SER A 44 35.87 30.86 -19.85
N GLN A 45 36.71 30.19 -19.04
CA GLN A 45 37.78 29.31 -19.56
C GLN A 45 37.25 27.94 -20.03
N ARG A 46 37.80 27.44 -21.15
CA ARG A 46 37.35 26.20 -21.83
C ARG A 46 37.50 24.90 -21.01
N VAL A 47 38.35 24.85 -19.98
CA VAL A 47 38.67 23.62 -19.21
C VAL A 47 38.89 23.92 -17.73
N TYR A 48 38.21 23.22 -16.82
CA TYR A 48 38.53 23.17 -15.39
C TYR A 48 38.06 21.84 -14.75
N LEU A 49 38.71 21.42 -13.65
CA LEU A 49 38.40 20.22 -12.85
C LEU A 49 37.41 20.55 -11.73
N ARG A 50 36.36 19.72 -11.50
CA ARG A 50 35.40 19.90 -10.38
C ARG A 50 34.97 18.55 -9.77
N PRO A 51 34.75 18.46 -8.44
CA PRO A 51 34.09 17.32 -7.80
C PRO A 51 32.60 17.23 -8.20
N LEU A 52 32.08 16.00 -8.26
CA LEU A 52 30.80 15.59 -8.87
C LEU A 52 29.51 16.05 -8.16
N LEU A 53 29.57 16.94 -7.18
CA LEU A 53 28.41 17.34 -6.38
C LEU A 53 28.07 18.85 -6.53
N THR A 54 26.83 19.06 -7.00
CA THR A 54 25.93 20.22 -6.86
C THR A 54 26.29 21.59 -7.48
N GLY A 55 25.36 22.13 -8.28
CA GLY A 55 25.31 23.52 -8.74
C GLY A 55 24.53 23.66 -10.05
N ILE A 56 23.53 24.54 -10.06
CA ILE A 56 22.77 24.94 -11.25
C ILE A 56 23.75 25.56 -12.26
N ARG A 57 23.75 25.09 -13.51
CA ARG A 57 24.63 25.66 -14.55
C ARG A 57 24.08 27.02 -14.99
N CYS A 58 24.86 28.09 -14.83
CA CYS A 58 24.73 29.26 -15.69
C CYS A 58 25.52 29.00 -16.98
N CYS A 59 24.82 28.87 -18.10
CA CYS A 59 25.41 28.72 -19.41
C CYS A 59 24.62 29.57 -20.37
N THR A 60 25.22 30.66 -20.86
CA THR A 60 25.00 31.30 -22.17
C THR A 60 25.56 32.71 -22.14
N LYS A 61 26.64 32.92 -22.88
CA LYS A 61 27.15 34.24 -23.26
C LYS A 61 26.55 34.59 -24.62
N THR A 62 25.89 35.74 -24.71
CA THR A 62 25.43 36.31 -25.98
C THR A 62 26.61 36.97 -26.71
N ALA A 63 26.50 37.14 -28.03
CA ALA A 63 27.61 37.64 -28.86
C ALA A 63 28.13 39.03 -28.43
N ASP A 64 27.28 39.82 -27.76
CA ASP A 64 27.55 41.16 -27.21
C ASP A 64 28.11 41.14 -25.78
N GLY A 65 28.30 39.96 -25.17
CA GLY A 65 28.93 39.80 -23.87
C GLY A 65 27.99 39.71 -22.67
N ARG A 66 26.66 39.71 -22.86
CA ARG A 66 25.69 39.54 -21.79
C ARG A 66 25.48 38.06 -21.44
N LEU A 67 24.94 37.79 -20.25
CA LEU A 67 24.56 36.46 -19.80
C LEU A 67 23.08 36.21 -20.11
N GLU A 68 22.68 34.98 -20.37
CA GLU A 68 21.27 34.60 -20.49
C GLU A 68 20.80 33.76 -19.29
N PHE A 69 19.63 34.12 -18.79
CA PHE A 69 18.85 33.35 -17.86
C PHE A 69 17.70 32.74 -18.67
N ASP A 70 17.72 31.43 -18.87
CA ASP A 70 16.63 30.69 -19.48
C ASP A 70 16.37 29.44 -18.63
N GLN A 71 15.53 29.58 -17.61
CA GLN A 71 15.32 28.55 -16.60
C GLN A 71 13.85 28.42 -16.22
N SER A 72 13.48 27.22 -15.82
CA SER A 72 12.18 26.96 -15.21
C SER A 72 12.22 27.28 -13.71
N VAL A 73 11.26 28.08 -13.26
CA VAL A 73 11.00 28.41 -11.86
C VAL A 73 9.58 28.00 -11.50
N ILE A 74 9.31 27.83 -10.20
CA ILE A 74 7.96 27.52 -9.70
C ILE A 74 7.53 28.75 -8.91
N ALA A 75 6.38 29.31 -9.27
CA ALA A 75 5.70 30.35 -8.50
C ALA A 75 4.53 29.77 -7.71
N MET A 76 4.10 30.47 -6.67
CA MET A 76 2.85 30.17 -5.97
C MET A 76 1.75 31.13 -6.43
N SER A 77 0.57 30.60 -6.75
CA SER A 77 -0.63 31.38 -7.05
C SER A 77 -1.25 32.00 -5.78
N ALA A 78 -2.26 32.85 -5.93
CA ALA A 78 -3.10 33.37 -4.84
C ALA A 78 -3.76 32.26 -4.02
N THR A 79 -4.08 31.15 -4.69
CA THR A 79 -4.67 29.93 -4.12
C THR A 79 -3.59 28.95 -3.64
N ALA A 80 -2.31 29.34 -3.61
CA ALA A 80 -1.16 28.50 -3.24
C ALA A 80 -0.95 27.26 -4.14
N ASP A 81 -1.35 27.35 -5.40
CA ASP A 81 -1.01 26.37 -6.44
C ASP A 81 0.43 26.55 -6.89
N GLU A 82 1.10 25.45 -7.20
CA GLU A 82 2.39 25.52 -7.86
C GLU A 82 2.23 25.79 -9.36
N VAL A 83 2.82 26.89 -9.81
CA VAL A 83 2.76 27.34 -11.20
C VAL A 83 4.17 27.22 -11.80
N PRO A 84 4.44 26.23 -12.67
CA PRO A 84 5.70 26.17 -13.38
C PRO A 84 5.74 27.26 -14.44
N LEU A 85 6.85 28.01 -14.45
CA LEU A 85 7.09 29.13 -15.33
C LEU A 85 8.43 28.93 -16.05
N ARG A 86 8.46 29.10 -17.36
CA ARG A 86 9.72 29.30 -18.09
C ARG A 86 10.02 30.78 -18.14
N VAL A 87 11.09 31.20 -17.45
CA VAL A 87 11.51 32.61 -17.39
C VAL A 87 12.77 32.78 -18.23
N ARG A 88 12.73 33.78 -19.13
CA ARG A 88 13.84 34.10 -20.02
C ARG A 88 14.18 35.60 -20.01
N PHE A 89 15.45 35.93 -19.88
CA PHE A 89 16.00 37.28 -20.05
C PHE A 89 17.50 37.25 -20.30
N THR A 90 18.07 38.35 -20.80
CA THR A 90 19.52 38.55 -20.83
C THR A 90 19.93 39.58 -19.78
N TYR A 91 21.08 39.44 -19.14
CA TYR A 91 21.52 40.35 -18.09
C TYR A 91 23.02 40.60 -18.11
N VAL A 92 23.43 41.75 -17.57
CA VAL A 92 24.84 42.03 -17.26
C VAL A 92 25.10 41.63 -15.81
N ALA A 93 26.12 40.78 -15.59
CA ALA A 93 26.54 40.47 -14.23
C ALA A 93 27.04 41.77 -13.56
N PRO A 94 26.54 42.13 -12.37
CA PRO A 94 26.99 43.33 -11.69
C PRO A 94 28.47 43.18 -11.31
N THR A 95 29.21 44.29 -11.24
CA THR A 95 30.65 44.28 -10.88
C THR A 95 30.87 44.01 -9.39
N THR A 96 29.87 44.31 -8.56
CA THR A 96 29.83 44.06 -7.12
C THR A 96 28.50 43.39 -6.75
N LEU A 97 28.48 42.61 -5.66
CA LEU A 97 27.22 41.98 -5.21
C LEU A 97 26.51 42.85 -4.18
N PRO A 98 25.17 42.99 -4.26
CA PRO A 98 24.43 43.64 -3.20
C PRO A 98 24.62 42.90 -1.86
N SER A 99 24.66 43.65 -0.76
CA SER A 99 25.06 43.13 0.57
C SER A 99 24.11 42.07 1.13
N ASP A 100 22.88 41.99 0.64
CA ASP A 100 21.84 41.02 0.99
C ASP A 100 21.95 39.66 0.25
N TRP A 101 23.01 39.45 -0.56
CA TRP A 101 23.23 38.19 -1.29
C TRP A 101 24.18 37.24 -0.53
N PRO A 102 23.88 35.94 -0.43
CA PRO A 102 24.77 34.97 0.20
C PRO A 102 26.11 34.83 -0.54
N ALA A 103 27.18 34.53 0.19
CA ALA A 103 28.47 34.18 -0.42
C ALA A 103 28.36 32.86 -1.19
N GLY A 104 29.01 32.76 -2.37
CA GLY A 104 29.03 31.54 -3.18
C GLY A 104 28.31 31.64 -4.54
N ASP A 105 27.35 30.72 -4.77
CA ASP A 105 26.68 30.48 -6.06
C ASP A 105 25.68 31.58 -6.46
N TRP A 106 26.11 32.47 -7.36
CA TRP A 106 25.26 33.52 -7.94
C TRP A 106 24.04 32.94 -8.67
N CYS A 107 24.19 31.79 -9.34
CA CYS A 107 23.15 31.21 -10.18
C CYS A 107 22.00 30.65 -9.35
N GLY A 108 22.34 29.95 -8.26
CA GLY A 108 21.36 29.49 -7.27
C GLY A 108 20.62 30.66 -6.62
N ALA A 109 21.33 31.72 -6.22
CA ALA A 109 20.75 32.90 -5.61
C ALA A 109 19.84 33.70 -6.57
N LEU A 110 20.29 33.93 -7.81
CA LEU A 110 19.51 34.62 -8.84
C LEU A 110 18.24 33.85 -9.16
N ARG A 111 18.35 32.51 -9.33
CA ARG A 111 17.17 31.66 -9.54
C ARG A 111 16.20 31.73 -8.36
N ALA A 112 16.68 31.67 -7.13
CA ALA A 112 15.83 31.77 -5.94
C ALA A 112 15.11 33.13 -5.86
N ARG A 113 15.81 34.23 -6.21
CA ARG A 113 15.23 35.57 -6.21
C ARG A 113 14.22 35.77 -7.34
N VAL A 114 14.49 35.24 -8.53
CA VAL A 114 13.53 35.21 -9.65
C VAL A 114 12.29 34.40 -9.26
N ALA A 115 12.45 33.22 -8.65
CA ALA A 115 11.32 32.42 -8.18
C ALA A 115 10.49 33.16 -7.11
N ALA A 116 11.14 33.78 -6.12
CA ALA A 116 10.45 34.56 -5.10
C ALA A 116 9.70 35.77 -5.69
N SER A 117 10.30 36.45 -6.69
CA SER A 117 9.65 37.55 -7.41
C SER A 117 8.47 37.05 -8.24
N ALA A 118 8.61 35.91 -8.90
CA ALA A 118 7.55 35.29 -9.67
C ALA A 118 6.36 34.92 -8.76
N SER A 119 6.60 34.34 -7.58
CA SER A 119 5.56 34.08 -6.59
C SER A 119 4.86 35.35 -6.11
N ARG A 120 5.61 36.43 -5.83
CA ARG A 120 4.99 37.73 -5.46
C ARG A 120 4.12 38.28 -6.59
N ALA A 121 4.57 38.19 -7.84
CA ALA A 121 3.82 38.66 -9.00
C ALA A 121 2.60 37.75 -9.31
N SER A 122 2.67 36.47 -8.96
CA SER A 122 1.60 35.49 -9.13
C SER A 122 0.59 35.50 -7.99
N ALA A 123 0.80 36.28 -6.93
CA ALA A 123 -0.06 36.33 -5.74
C ALA A 123 -1.48 36.86 -6.01
N ALA A 124 -1.73 37.44 -7.19
CA ALA A 124 -3.06 37.85 -7.65
C ALA A 124 -3.68 36.87 -8.66
N GLU A 125 -2.95 35.83 -9.06
CA GLU A 125 -3.41 34.85 -10.05
C GLU A 125 -4.08 33.66 -9.35
N THR A 126 -5.23 33.22 -9.83
CA THR A 126 -5.88 31.97 -9.41
C THR A 126 -5.75 30.92 -10.52
N ALA A 127 -6.13 29.67 -10.24
CA ALA A 127 -6.22 28.66 -11.30
C ALA A 127 -7.12 29.14 -12.46
N GLU A 128 -8.23 29.83 -12.16
CA GLU A 128 -9.14 30.41 -13.15
C GLU A 128 -8.48 31.49 -14.02
N THR A 129 -7.74 32.43 -13.41
CA THR A 129 -7.07 33.49 -14.17
C THR A 129 -5.95 32.92 -15.05
N LEU A 130 -5.19 31.97 -14.51
CA LEU A 130 -4.13 31.27 -15.26
C LEU A 130 -4.69 30.46 -16.42
N LEU A 131 -5.86 29.84 -16.28
CA LEU A 131 -6.48 29.08 -17.36
C LEU A 131 -7.16 29.95 -18.42
N SER A 132 -7.69 31.11 -18.04
CA SER A 132 -8.43 32.01 -18.94
C SER A 132 -7.53 32.90 -19.80
N ASP A 133 -6.41 33.41 -19.26
CA ASP A 133 -5.46 34.23 -20.03
C ASP A 133 -4.01 34.05 -19.55
N ARG A 134 -3.40 32.94 -19.98
CA ARG A 134 -1.99 32.58 -19.68
C ARG A 134 -1.00 33.65 -20.12
N ARG A 135 -1.29 34.31 -21.24
CA ARG A 135 -0.37 35.29 -21.81
C ARG A 135 -0.34 36.54 -20.95
N ALA A 136 -1.51 37.08 -20.60
CA ALA A 136 -1.58 38.25 -19.74
C ALA A 136 -0.99 37.98 -18.34
N ALA A 137 -1.21 36.78 -17.78
CA ALA A 137 -0.56 36.38 -16.52
C ALA A 137 0.98 36.33 -16.67
N GLY A 138 1.49 35.72 -17.75
CA GLY A 138 2.91 35.71 -18.07
C GLY A 138 3.52 37.12 -18.20
N ASP A 139 2.82 38.03 -18.87
CA ASP A 139 3.26 39.42 -19.04
C ASP A 139 3.32 40.17 -17.69
N ARG A 140 2.32 39.98 -16.81
CA ARG A 140 2.33 40.56 -15.45
C ARG A 140 3.47 40.00 -14.60
N ILE A 141 3.68 38.68 -14.63
CA ILE A 141 4.76 38.01 -13.90
C ILE A 141 6.13 38.49 -14.39
N ALA A 142 6.32 38.59 -15.71
CA ALA A 142 7.55 39.10 -16.32
C ALA A 142 7.84 40.54 -15.90
N ALA A 143 6.83 41.42 -15.88
CA ALA A 143 6.96 42.79 -15.40
C ALA A 143 7.37 42.86 -13.93
N GLY A 144 6.77 42.02 -13.07
CA GLY A 144 7.14 41.91 -11.66
C GLY A 144 8.58 41.46 -11.44
N ILE A 145 9.04 40.46 -12.21
CA ILE A 145 10.44 39.99 -12.20
C ILE A 145 11.38 41.11 -12.66
N ALA A 146 11.07 41.80 -13.76
CA ALA A 146 11.90 42.90 -14.27
C ALA A 146 12.08 44.03 -13.24
N ALA A 147 10.99 44.41 -12.56
CA ALA A 147 11.01 45.43 -11.52
C ALA A 147 11.86 45.01 -10.30
N GLU A 148 11.80 43.75 -9.87
CA GLU A 148 12.65 43.22 -8.79
C GLU A 148 14.12 43.19 -9.19
N LEU A 149 14.43 42.72 -10.40
CA LEU A 149 15.81 42.68 -10.89
C LEU A 149 16.42 44.08 -10.96
N THR A 150 15.65 45.07 -11.42
CA THR A 150 16.09 46.48 -11.43
C THR A 150 16.32 47.01 -10.02
N ARG A 151 15.41 46.72 -9.06
CA ARG A 151 15.61 47.09 -7.65
C ARG A 151 16.85 46.44 -7.02
N ALA A 152 17.19 45.23 -7.45
CA ALA A 152 18.40 44.52 -7.02
C ALA A 152 19.68 44.96 -7.76
N GLY A 153 19.61 45.98 -8.62
CA GLY A 153 20.77 46.48 -9.38
C GLY A 153 21.18 45.60 -10.56
N VAL A 154 20.35 44.63 -10.96
CA VAL A 154 20.58 43.73 -12.09
C VAL A 154 19.92 44.31 -13.34
N ARG A 155 20.72 44.71 -14.33
CA ARG A 155 20.21 45.18 -15.62
C ARG A 155 19.82 44.00 -16.50
N ALA A 156 18.55 43.63 -16.47
CA ALA A 156 17.96 42.57 -17.28
C ALA A 156 17.16 43.16 -18.47
N ASP A 157 17.37 42.60 -19.66
CA ASP A 157 16.72 42.97 -20.91
C ASP A 157 15.86 41.82 -21.42
N ALA A 158 14.73 42.15 -22.06
CA ALA A 158 13.78 41.21 -22.64
C ALA A 158 13.25 40.17 -21.64
N VAL A 159 12.86 40.60 -20.44
CA VAL A 159 12.26 39.72 -19.43
C VAL A 159 10.93 39.18 -19.93
N SER A 160 10.83 37.86 -20.00
CA SER A 160 9.63 37.13 -20.38
C SER A 160 9.38 35.98 -19.41
N ALA A 161 8.12 35.68 -19.18
CA ALA A 161 7.68 34.56 -18.37
C ALA A 161 6.53 33.84 -19.11
N ARG A 162 6.71 32.55 -19.37
CA ARG A 162 5.70 31.70 -19.99
C ARG A 162 5.15 30.74 -18.95
N VAL A 163 3.83 30.73 -18.78
CA VAL A 163 3.11 29.81 -17.89
C VAL A 163 3.01 28.44 -18.54
N ASP A 164 3.72 27.46 -17.99
CA ASP A 164 3.79 26.08 -18.48
C ASP A 164 2.95 25.17 -17.58
N LEU A 165 1.63 25.29 -17.66
CA LEU A 165 0.71 24.49 -16.84
C LEU A 165 0.85 23.00 -17.19
N PRO A 166 1.05 22.12 -16.19
CA PRO A 166 1.13 20.68 -16.44
C PRO A 166 -0.23 20.11 -16.85
N PRO A 167 -0.26 18.95 -17.56
CA PRO A 167 -1.51 18.27 -17.86
C PRO A 167 -2.32 18.02 -16.58
N GLY A 168 -3.63 18.27 -16.62
CA GLY A 168 -4.50 18.09 -15.45
C GLY A 168 -4.63 19.33 -14.56
N PHE A 169 -3.84 20.39 -14.78
CA PHE A 169 -3.96 21.64 -14.02
C PHE A 169 -5.35 22.27 -14.13
N GLU A 170 -6.05 22.06 -15.24
CA GLU A 170 -7.44 22.51 -15.42
C GLU A 170 -8.41 21.95 -14.37
N ARG A 171 -8.08 20.81 -13.77
CA ARG A 171 -8.88 20.17 -12.72
C ARG A 171 -8.77 20.87 -11.36
N LEU A 172 -7.82 21.81 -11.21
CA LEU A 172 -7.68 22.62 -9.99
C LEU A 172 -8.70 23.76 -9.92
N ARG A 173 -9.44 24.01 -11.01
CA ARG A 173 -10.50 25.02 -11.03
C ARG A 173 -11.59 24.65 -10.03
N ALA A 174 -11.85 25.54 -9.09
CA ALA A 174 -12.94 25.35 -8.15
C ALA A 174 -14.28 25.47 -8.87
N VAL A 175 -15.24 24.65 -8.45
CA VAL A 175 -16.62 24.70 -8.89
C VAL A 175 -17.33 25.82 -8.10
N PRO A 176 -17.74 26.94 -8.73
CA PRO A 176 -18.16 28.14 -7.99
C PRO A 176 -19.31 27.96 -7.01
N GLU A 177 -20.28 27.12 -7.35
CA GLU A 177 -21.42 26.74 -6.53
C GLU A 177 -20.97 25.97 -5.29
N LEU A 178 -20.08 24.99 -5.47
CA LEU A 178 -19.54 24.18 -4.39
C LEU A 178 -18.62 24.99 -3.47
N ALA A 179 -17.79 25.87 -4.02
CA ALA A 179 -16.91 26.76 -3.26
C ALA A 179 -17.71 27.76 -2.41
N LYS A 180 -18.91 28.16 -2.85
CA LYS A 180 -19.83 29.02 -2.04
C LYS A 180 -20.50 28.26 -0.90
N GLU A 181 -20.78 26.97 -1.10
CA GLU A 181 -21.39 26.10 -0.08
C GLU A 181 -20.35 25.59 0.93
N ALA A 182 -19.07 25.60 0.59
CA ALA A 182 -17.99 25.24 1.49
C ALA A 182 -17.84 26.25 2.63
N HIS A 183 -17.79 25.73 3.86
CA HIS A 183 -17.62 26.52 5.07
C HIS A 183 -16.14 26.61 5.46
N ALA A 184 -15.79 27.72 6.11
CA ALA A 184 -14.51 27.85 6.79
C ALA A 184 -14.42 26.84 7.94
N ALA A 185 -13.37 26.04 7.94
CA ALA A 185 -13.14 24.99 8.94
C ALA A 185 -11.66 24.96 9.33
N ARG A 186 -11.36 24.20 10.38
CA ARG A 186 -9.97 23.95 10.79
C ARG A 186 -9.33 22.93 9.84
N PRO A 187 -8.02 23.03 9.58
CA PRO A 187 -7.28 21.97 8.91
C PRO A 187 -7.47 20.62 9.59
N VAL A 188 -7.42 19.53 8.83
CA VAL A 188 -7.51 18.17 9.34
C VAL A 188 -6.24 17.41 8.97
N ILE A 189 -5.60 16.79 9.95
CA ILE A 189 -4.56 15.77 9.74
C ILE A 189 -5.22 14.41 9.98
N PHE A 190 -5.32 13.63 8.92
CA PHE A 190 -5.81 12.25 8.93
C PHE A 190 -4.61 11.29 8.84
N ILE A 191 -4.51 10.38 9.80
CA ILE A 191 -3.51 9.31 9.83
C ILE A 191 -4.24 7.98 9.65
N GLY A 192 -3.97 7.33 8.53
CA GLY A 192 -4.40 5.96 8.28
C GLY A 192 -3.35 4.97 8.76
N LEU A 193 -3.72 4.09 9.69
CA LEU A 193 -2.91 2.94 10.08
C LEU A 193 -3.52 1.70 9.43
N ASP A 194 -2.79 0.97 8.60
CA ASP A 194 -3.32 -0.21 7.92
C ASP A 194 -3.33 -1.41 8.87
N GLY A 195 -4.48 -2.04 9.12
CA GLY A 195 -4.54 -3.23 9.96
C GLY A 195 -4.28 -3.05 11.46
N ALA A 196 -4.63 -1.91 12.05
CA ALA A 196 -4.56 -1.67 13.50
C ALA A 196 -5.94 -1.79 14.20
N ASP A 197 -6.00 -2.51 15.32
CA ASP A 197 -7.22 -2.69 16.12
C ASP A 197 -7.01 -2.62 17.63
N TRP A 198 -8.09 -2.33 18.36
CA TRP A 198 -8.04 -2.12 19.81
C TRP A 198 -7.59 -3.36 20.59
N GLN A 199 -7.72 -4.59 20.07
CA GLN A 199 -7.29 -5.79 20.80
C GLN A 199 -5.81 -5.75 21.15
N LEU A 200 -4.97 -5.39 20.16
CA LEU A 200 -3.54 -5.24 20.36
C LEU A 200 -3.19 -3.91 21.01
N LEU A 201 -3.82 -2.83 20.55
CA LEU A 201 -3.47 -1.48 21.00
C LEU A 201 -3.77 -1.27 22.49
N ASP A 202 -4.84 -1.86 23.02
CA ASP A 202 -5.15 -1.78 24.45
C ASP A 202 -4.08 -2.46 25.32
N GLU A 203 -3.45 -3.53 24.84
CA GLU A 203 -2.32 -4.17 25.53
C GLU A 203 -1.10 -3.25 25.57
N TYR A 204 -0.74 -2.68 24.42
CA TYR A 204 0.40 -1.77 24.33
C TYR A 204 0.15 -0.43 25.03
N ILE A 205 -1.11 -0.02 25.19
CA ILE A 205 -1.49 1.09 26.06
C ILE A 205 -1.32 0.70 27.54
N ALA A 206 -1.74 -0.52 27.91
CA ALA A 206 -1.68 -1.01 29.28
C ALA A 206 -0.25 -1.25 29.77
N ASP A 207 0.63 -1.77 28.91
CA ASP A 207 2.04 -2.04 29.23
C ASP A 207 2.95 -0.79 29.13
N GLY A 208 2.42 0.32 28.60
CA GLY A 208 3.11 1.59 28.47
C GLY A 208 3.92 1.78 27.18
N SER A 209 3.80 0.87 26.21
CA SER A 209 4.45 0.99 24.89
C SER A 209 3.84 2.07 24.00
N MET A 210 2.56 2.42 24.21
CA MET A 210 1.85 3.44 23.41
C MET A 210 1.24 4.59 24.25
N PRO A 211 2.07 5.41 24.91
CA PRO A 211 1.61 6.48 25.78
C PRO A 211 0.93 7.65 25.03
N ASN A 212 1.28 7.93 23.78
CA ASN A 212 0.63 8.99 23.02
C ASN A 212 -0.79 8.56 22.63
N LEU A 213 -0.97 7.36 22.09
CA LEU A 213 -2.28 6.82 21.76
C LEU A 213 -3.17 6.74 22.99
N LYS A 214 -2.64 6.34 24.15
CA LYS A 214 -3.35 6.40 25.44
C LYS A 214 -3.92 7.78 25.71
N ARG A 215 -3.11 8.84 25.54
CA ARG A 215 -3.55 10.23 25.71
C ARG A 215 -4.61 10.63 24.68
N LEU A 216 -4.44 10.23 23.42
CA LEU A 216 -5.38 10.52 22.33
C LEU A 216 -6.75 9.86 22.61
N ALA A 217 -6.76 8.58 22.98
CA ALA A 217 -7.97 7.83 23.31
C ALA A 217 -8.66 8.32 24.60
N ALA A 218 -7.92 8.91 25.54
CA ALA A 218 -8.48 9.49 26.76
C ALA A 218 -9.09 10.89 26.57
N THR A 219 -8.62 11.65 25.58
CA THR A 219 -8.98 13.07 25.41
C THR A 219 -9.74 13.39 24.13
N GLY A 220 -9.74 12.48 23.15
CA GLY A 220 -10.54 12.55 21.93
C GLY A 220 -11.86 11.78 22.03
N ALA A 221 -12.56 11.69 20.91
CA ALA A 221 -13.67 10.77 20.69
C ALA A 221 -13.23 9.65 19.76
N GLY A 222 -13.45 8.39 20.11
CA GLY A 222 -13.00 7.28 19.29
C GLY A 222 -13.77 6.00 19.55
N GLY A 223 -13.50 4.99 18.75
CA GLY A 223 -14.27 3.76 18.75
C GLY A 223 -13.76 2.71 17.79
N VAL A 224 -14.53 1.63 17.66
CA VAL A 224 -14.32 0.57 16.67
C VAL A 224 -14.83 1.04 15.31
N LEU A 225 -14.06 0.76 14.24
CA LEU A 225 -14.54 0.81 12.86
C LEU A 225 -14.80 -0.60 12.34
N GLU A 226 -16.04 -0.90 11.98
CA GLU A 226 -16.39 -2.12 11.25
C GLU A 226 -16.03 -1.98 9.76
N THR A 227 -15.33 -2.99 9.24
CA THR A 227 -14.79 -3.04 7.87
C THR A 227 -15.78 -3.61 6.86
N ASP A 228 -15.52 -3.34 5.57
CA ASP A 228 -16.20 -4.01 4.45
C ASP A 228 -15.54 -5.38 4.18
N TYR A 229 -16.32 -6.34 3.67
CA TYR A 229 -15.81 -7.67 3.32
C TYR A 229 -15.74 -7.86 1.80
N PRO A 230 -14.62 -8.37 1.25
CA PRO A 230 -13.39 -8.79 1.94
C PRO A 230 -12.51 -7.60 2.41
N PRO A 231 -11.78 -7.74 3.55
CA PRO A 231 -10.96 -6.67 4.11
C PRO A 231 -9.62 -6.55 3.35
N LEU A 232 -9.70 -6.10 2.09
CA LEU A 232 -8.53 -5.86 1.25
C LEU A 232 -8.22 -4.36 1.23
N SER A 233 -6.99 -3.98 1.56
CA SER A 233 -6.64 -2.57 1.79
C SER A 233 -7.04 -1.64 0.62
N PRO A 234 -6.73 -1.92 -0.66
CA PRO A 234 -7.13 -1.03 -1.75
C PRO A 234 -8.65 -0.84 -1.87
N LEU A 235 -9.42 -1.88 -1.56
CA LEU A 235 -10.87 -1.86 -1.56
C LEU A 235 -11.39 -1.01 -0.39
N VAL A 236 -10.97 -1.30 0.84
CA VAL A 236 -11.50 -0.65 2.04
C VAL A 236 -11.04 0.80 2.15
N TRP A 237 -9.76 1.10 1.88
CA TRP A 237 -9.27 2.48 1.86
C TRP A 237 -9.95 3.32 0.78
N THR A 238 -10.26 2.75 -0.38
CA THR A 238 -11.05 3.47 -1.40
C THR A 238 -12.48 3.72 -0.91
N THR A 239 -13.13 2.74 -0.26
CA THR A 239 -14.44 2.95 0.41
C THR A 239 -14.37 4.11 1.40
N MET A 240 -13.36 4.13 2.27
CA MET A 240 -13.19 5.19 3.28
C MET A 240 -13.01 6.58 2.67
N MET A 241 -12.34 6.67 1.52
CA MET A 241 -12.05 7.95 0.86
C MET A 241 -13.16 8.42 -0.08
N THR A 242 -14.00 7.52 -0.58
CA THR A 242 -15.09 7.84 -1.53
C THR A 242 -16.47 7.88 -0.89
N GLY A 243 -16.66 7.21 0.26
CA GLY A 243 -17.94 7.12 0.96
C GLY A 243 -18.96 6.19 0.31
N VAL A 244 -18.58 5.47 -0.75
CA VAL A 244 -19.42 4.50 -1.48
C VAL A 244 -18.76 3.12 -1.45
N GLY A 245 -19.51 2.07 -1.77
CA GLY A 245 -19.01 0.70 -1.66
C GLY A 245 -18.09 0.28 -2.81
N PRO A 246 -17.45 -0.90 -2.70
CA PRO A 246 -16.52 -1.43 -3.70
C PRO A 246 -17.09 -1.55 -5.11
N LEU A 247 -18.36 -1.96 -5.20
CA LEU A 247 -19.07 -2.10 -6.48
C LEU A 247 -19.30 -0.74 -7.15
N ASP A 248 -19.41 0.34 -6.38
CA ASP A 248 -19.65 1.69 -6.89
C ASP A 248 -18.35 2.37 -7.32
N HIS A 249 -17.29 2.29 -6.50
CA HIS A 249 -16.00 2.90 -6.83
C HIS A 249 -15.11 2.02 -7.72
N ALA A 250 -15.46 0.74 -7.92
CA ALA A 250 -14.84 -0.25 -8.80
C ALA A 250 -13.38 -0.65 -8.50
N ILE A 251 -12.89 -0.37 -7.29
CA ILE A 251 -11.61 -0.90 -6.82
C ILE A 251 -11.91 -2.20 -6.07
N LEU A 252 -11.67 -3.34 -6.72
CA LEU A 252 -12.13 -4.65 -6.27
C LEU A 252 -10.99 -5.60 -5.88
N ASP A 253 -9.74 -5.23 -6.16
CA ASP A 253 -8.58 -6.08 -5.95
C ASP A 253 -7.29 -5.26 -5.84
N PHE A 254 -6.21 -5.90 -5.39
CA PHE A 254 -4.86 -5.35 -5.42
C PHE A 254 -4.31 -5.18 -6.84
N THR A 255 -4.92 -5.84 -7.83
CA THR A 255 -4.39 -5.90 -9.19
C THR A 255 -5.43 -5.64 -10.27
N ARG A 256 -4.95 -5.24 -11.43
CA ARG A 256 -5.69 -5.16 -12.69
C ARG A 256 -4.84 -5.68 -13.84
N PHE A 257 -5.44 -5.91 -15.00
CA PHE A 257 -4.70 -5.98 -16.25
C PHE A 257 -4.47 -4.57 -16.81
N ASN A 258 -3.25 -4.28 -17.21
CA ASN A 258 -2.89 -3.03 -17.88
C ASN A 258 -3.64 -2.95 -19.23
N PRO A 259 -4.39 -1.87 -19.51
CA PRO A 259 -5.19 -1.77 -20.73
C PRO A 259 -4.38 -1.70 -22.03
N PHE A 260 -3.07 -1.42 -21.95
CA PHE A 260 -2.18 -1.32 -23.11
C PHE A 260 -1.29 -2.54 -23.29
N THR A 261 -0.69 -3.06 -22.21
CA THR A 261 0.24 -4.21 -22.29
C THR A 261 -0.46 -5.55 -22.08
N HIS A 262 -1.64 -5.53 -21.46
CA HIS A 262 -2.40 -6.70 -20.98
C HIS A 262 -1.71 -7.48 -19.86
N ASP A 263 -0.57 -7.00 -19.35
CA ASP A 263 0.10 -7.61 -18.20
C ASP A 263 -0.63 -7.24 -16.92
N LYS A 264 -0.61 -8.14 -15.94
CA LYS A 264 -1.13 -7.87 -14.62
C LYS A 264 -0.22 -6.86 -13.91
N GLU A 265 -0.82 -5.82 -13.36
CA GLU A 265 -0.13 -4.78 -12.60
C GLU A 265 -0.91 -4.48 -11.31
N PRO A 266 -0.29 -3.89 -10.29
CA PRO A 266 -1.04 -3.50 -9.12
C PRO A 266 -2.00 -2.35 -9.46
N ILE A 267 -3.08 -2.23 -8.71
CA ILE A 267 -4.21 -1.34 -9.00
C ILE A 267 -3.79 0.14 -9.05
N THR A 268 -4.52 0.93 -9.84
CA THR A 268 -4.21 2.33 -10.16
C THR A 268 -5.44 3.24 -9.93
N SER A 269 -5.21 4.54 -9.81
CA SER A 269 -6.21 5.57 -9.61
C SER A 269 -7.19 5.70 -10.78
N ASP A 270 -6.77 5.35 -12.01
CA ASP A 270 -7.64 5.40 -13.19
C ASP A 270 -8.65 4.26 -13.26
N GLU A 271 -8.63 3.29 -12.34
CA GLU A 271 -9.73 2.34 -12.15
C GLU A 271 -10.89 2.93 -11.36
N ARG A 272 -10.63 3.87 -10.45
CA ARG A 272 -11.65 4.41 -9.55
C ARG A 272 -12.79 5.11 -10.32
N ARG A 273 -14.03 4.79 -9.98
CA ARG A 273 -15.26 5.30 -10.63
C ARG A 273 -15.99 6.37 -9.82
N ALA A 274 -15.55 6.62 -8.58
CA ALA A 274 -16.11 7.64 -7.70
C ALA A 274 -15.07 8.70 -7.30
N PRO A 275 -15.47 9.97 -7.08
CA PRO A 275 -14.59 10.97 -6.50
C PRO A 275 -14.16 10.53 -5.11
N ALA A 276 -12.88 10.70 -4.81
CA ALA A 276 -12.38 10.61 -3.44
C ALA A 276 -12.44 11.98 -2.77
N VAL A 277 -12.32 12.01 -1.45
CA VAL A 277 -12.41 13.23 -0.63
C VAL A 277 -11.46 14.33 -1.10
N TRP A 278 -10.26 13.99 -1.58
CA TRP A 278 -9.34 14.99 -2.15
C TRP A 278 -9.84 15.61 -3.47
N ASN A 279 -10.56 14.84 -4.30
CA ASN A 279 -11.20 15.37 -5.51
C ASN A 279 -12.36 16.30 -5.12
N MET A 280 -13.15 15.93 -4.10
CA MET A 280 -14.27 16.72 -3.59
C MET A 280 -13.79 18.06 -3.02
N LEU A 281 -12.75 18.04 -2.19
CA LEU A 281 -12.16 19.24 -1.60
C LEU A 281 -11.49 20.12 -2.65
N THR A 282 -10.76 19.55 -3.60
CA THR A 282 -10.18 20.31 -4.73
C THR A 282 -11.29 21.04 -5.50
N SER A 283 -12.41 20.37 -5.77
CA SER A 283 -13.55 20.98 -6.45
C SER A 283 -14.20 22.10 -5.62
N ALA A 284 -14.12 22.03 -4.30
CA ALA A 284 -14.56 23.08 -3.38
C ALA A 284 -13.54 24.23 -3.19
N GLY A 285 -12.40 24.20 -3.89
CA GLY A 285 -11.31 25.17 -3.74
C GLY A 285 -10.49 25.01 -2.46
N LYS A 286 -10.54 23.81 -1.84
CA LYS A 286 -9.83 23.47 -0.61
C LYS A 286 -8.55 22.71 -0.91
N ARG A 287 -7.52 22.97 -0.10
CA ARG A 287 -6.19 22.39 -0.27
C ARG A 287 -6.08 21.01 0.35
N THR A 288 -5.53 20.04 -0.37
CA THR A 288 -5.31 18.68 0.12
C THR A 288 -3.87 18.19 -0.08
N ALA A 289 -3.38 17.38 0.85
CA ALA A 289 -2.13 16.65 0.72
C ALA A 289 -2.36 15.16 0.96
N VAL A 290 -1.91 14.28 0.06
CA VAL A 290 -2.03 12.82 0.19
C VAL A 290 -0.65 12.18 0.13
N PHE A 291 -0.37 11.24 1.04
CA PHE A 291 0.90 10.52 1.13
C PHE A 291 0.68 9.01 1.19
N GLY A 292 1.06 8.30 0.12
CA GLY A 292 1.28 6.84 0.11
C GLY A 292 0.04 5.95 0.06
N LEU A 293 -1.17 6.53 0.08
CA LEU A 293 -2.41 5.76 0.10
C LEU A 293 -2.59 4.89 -1.15
N TRP A 294 -3.12 3.67 -0.99
CA TRP A 294 -3.45 2.76 -2.10
C TRP A 294 -4.29 3.38 -3.22
N ALA A 295 -4.11 2.85 -4.43
CA ALA A 295 -4.86 3.22 -5.63
C ALA A 295 -4.79 4.73 -5.96
N THR A 296 -3.64 5.35 -5.69
CA THR A 296 -3.39 6.77 -5.99
C THR A 296 -2.43 6.98 -7.16
N TYR A 297 -1.90 5.90 -7.77
CA TYR A 297 -1.07 5.97 -8.97
C TYR A 297 -1.86 5.92 -10.28
N ALA A 298 -1.64 6.77 -11.27
CA ALA A 298 -0.78 7.94 -11.23
C ALA A 298 -1.35 9.02 -10.31
N ALA A 299 -0.46 9.80 -9.70
CA ALA A 299 -0.81 10.88 -8.79
C ALA A 299 -1.73 11.88 -9.50
N GLU A 300 -2.96 11.97 -9.00
CA GLU A 300 -3.99 12.81 -9.58
C GLU A 300 -3.70 14.30 -9.34
N PRO A 301 -4.07 15.18 -10.29
CA PRO A 301 -4.11 16.61 -10.05
C PRO A 301 -5.07 16.96 -8.91
N VAL A 302 -4.52 17.56 -7.86
CA VAL A 302 -5.27 18.06 -6.69
C VAL A 302 -4.77 19.45 -6.32
N HIS A 303 -5.63 20.23 -5.67
CA HIS A 303 -5.25 21.52 -5.12
C HIS A 303 -4.32 21.31 -3.93
N GLY A 304 -3.00 21.20 -4.16
CA GLY A 304 -2.03 20.88 -3.11
C GLY A 304 -1.02 19.82 -3.55
N LEU A 305 -0.98 18.67 -2.88
CA LEU A 305 0.02 17.62 -3.09
C LEU A 305 -0.64 16.23 -3.16
N ASN A 306 -0.21 15.39 -4.09
CA ASN A 306 -0.52 13.97 -4.07
C ASN A 306 0.77 13.19 -4.30
N VAL A 307 1.24 12.47 -3.30
CA VAL A 307 2.33 11.50 -3.41
C VAL A 307 1.71 10.11 -3.41
N SER A 308 1.83 9.44 -4.54
CA SER A 308 1.23 8.12 -4.73
C SER A 308 1.94 7.02 -3.94
N ASP A 309 1.21 5.94 -3.69
CA ASP A 309 1.69 4.62 -3.26
C ASP A 309 2.89 4.09 -4.06
N ARG A 310 3.10 4.53 -5.32
CA ARG A 310 4.21 4.06 -6.16
C ARG A 310 5.48 4.89 -6.07
N LEU A 311 5.54 5.92 -5.22
CA LEU A 311 6.81 6.59 -4.93
C LEU A 311 7.79 5.61 -4.28
N PHE A 312 7.32 4.90 -3.26
CA PHE A 312 7.97 3.76 -2.65
C PHE A 312 6.86 2.90 -2.09
N THR A 313 6.63 1.75 -2.69
CA THR A 313 5.82 0.72 -2.05
C THR A 313 6.76 -0.35 -1.52
N PHE A 314 6.43 -0.88 -0.36
CA PHE A 314 7.02 -2.11 0.13
C PHE A 314 6.94 -3.20 -0.94
N LEU A 315 6.04 -3.18 -1.93
CA LEU A 315 5.92 -4.13 -3.05
C LEU A 315 7.02 -4.07 -4.14
N TYR A 316 7.90 -3.06 -4.22
CA TYR A 316 8.82 -2.92 -5.38
C TYR A 316 10.24 -3.45 -5.15
N SER A 317 10.83 -4.22 -6.05
CA SER A 317 12.23 -4.69 -5.90
C SER A 317 13.16 -3.72 -6.59
N ASP A 318 12.65 -3.00 -7.59
CA ASP A 318 13.50 -2.47 -8.62
C ASP A 318 13.78 -0.98 -8.52
N THR A 319 14.99 -0.69 -8.95
CA THR A 319 15.79 0.53 -8.79
C THR A 319 15.22 1.81 -9.42
N HIS A 320 14.02 1.78 -10.02
CA HIS A 320 13.41 2.92 -10.72
C HIS A 320 11.88 2.95 -10.60
N LYS A 321 11.35 3.85 -9.77
CA LYS A 321 9.92 4.17 -9.70
C LYS A 321 9.35 4.68 -11.03
N PRO A 322 8.05 4.44 -11.32
CA PRO A 322 7.43 4.94 -12.54
C PRO A 322 7.32 6.48 -12.54
N ALA A 323 7.11 7.06 -13.72
CA ALA A 323 6.77 8.48 -13.81
C ALA A 323 5.35 8.74 -13.30
N GLY A 324 5.09 9.97 -12.84
CA GLY A 324 3.74 10.39 -12.39
C GLY A 324 3.39 9.94 -10.98
N VAL A 325 4.37 9.65 -10.12
CA VAL A 325 4.16 9.28 -8.71
C VAL A 325 3.89 10.47 -7.79
N ILE A 326 3.99 11.69 -8.31
CA ILE A 326 3.77 12.90 -7.53
C ILE A 326 3.10 14.00 -8.35
N TRP A 327 2.11 14.64 -7.73
CA TRP A 327 1.54 15.91 -8.17
C TRP A 327 1.82 17.00 -7.13
N PRO A 328 2.22 18.21 -7.55
CA PRO A 328 2.58 18.58 -8.92
C PRO A 328 3.94 17.97 -9.35
N PRO A 329 4.18 17.75 -10.65
CA PRO A 329 5.43 17.14 -11.14
C PRO A 329 6.71 17.91 -10.76
N SER A 330 6.58 19.20 -10.46
CA SER A 330 7.65 20.06 -9.91
C SER A 330 8.29 19.51 -8.62
N ARG A 331 7.55 18.70 -7.86
CA ARG A 331 7.98 18.14 -6.57
C ARG A 331 8.78 16.85 -6.70
N GLN A 332 8.90 16.26 -7.90
CA GLN A 332 9.60 14.99 -8.13
C GLN A 332 11.00 14.95 -7.51
N GLN A 333 11.83 15.97 -7.77
CA GLN A 333 13.20 15.97 -7.24
C GLN A 333 13.26 16.04 -5.71
N TRP A 334 12.25 16.65 -5.06
CA TRP A 334 12.16 16.67 -3.60
C TRP A 334 11.80 15.27 -3.07
N SER A 335 10.81 14.60 -3.66
CA SER A 335 10.46 13.24 -3.25
C SER A 335 11.58 12.23 -3.49
N ASP A 336 12.35 12.39 -4.57
CA ASP A 336 13.51 11.53 -4.86
C ASP A 336 14.58 11.63 -3.78
N ARG A 337 14.85 12.86 -3.29
CA ARG A 337 15.81 13.08 -2.21
C ARG A 337 15.32 12.48 -0.89
N MET A 338 14.04 12.70 -0.55
CA MET A 338 13.46 12.17 0.70
C MET A 338 13.50 10.64 0.73
N LEU A 339 13.21 9.97 -0.39
CA LEU A 339 13.36 8.52 -0.49
C LEU A 339 14.80 8.07 -0.28
N ALA A 340 15.75 8.69 -0.98
CA ALA A 340 17.16 8.34 -0.84
C ALA A 340 17.69 8.61 0.59
N ASP A 341 17.17 9.64 1.27
CA ASP A 341 17.47 9.91 2.68
C ASP A 341 16.89 8.82 3.59
N ALA A 342 15.62 8.42 3.40
CA ALA A 342 14.98 7.36 4.16
C ALA A 342 15.74 6.02 4.04
N GLU A 343 16.13 5.64 2.81
CA GLU A 343 16.93 4.44 2.58
C GLU A 343 18.29 4.46 3.29
N ARG A 344 18.92 5.64 3.39
CA ARG A 344 20.18 5.81 4.12
C ARG A 344 19.99 5.77 5.63
N ASN A 345 18.90 6.32 6.14
CA ASN A 345 18.63 6.39 7.58
C ASN A 345 18.24 5.03 8.17
N ILE A 346 17.61 4.15 7.40
CA ILE A 346 17.41 2.76 7.80
C ILE A 346 18.69 1.96 7.54
N ASP A 347 19.70 2.29 8.34
CA ASP A 347 21.01 1.68 8.37
C ASP A 347 21.06 0.47 9.32
N VAL A 348 22.25 -0.12 9.47
CA VAL A 348 22.46 -1.28 10.35
C VAL A 348 22.20 -0.95 11.81
N VAL A 349 22.47 0.29 12.25
CA VAL A 349 22.26 0.71 13.64
C VAL A 349 20.76 0.72 13.93
N ARG A 350 19.99 1.36 13.04
CA ARG A 350 18.52 1.38 13.15
C ARG A 350 17.91 -0.01 13.09
N MET A 351 18.41 -0.89 12.21
CA MET A 351 17.94 -2.27 12.14
C MET A 351 18.26 -3.10 13.39
N ARG A 352 19.40 -2.84 14.05
CA ARG A 352 19.79 -3.53 15.30
C ARG A 352 18.89 -3.19 16.49
N GLU A 353 18.18 -2.07 16.46
CA GLU A 353 17.18 -1.74 17.48
C GLU A 353 15.98 -2.71 17.46
N TYR A 354 15.75 -3.36 16.31
CA TYR A 354 14.73 -4.38 16.12
C TYR A 354 15.32 -5.79 16.16
N LEU A 355 16.51 -5.97 15.59
CA LEU A 355 17.21 -7.25 15.47
C LEU A 355 18.62 -7.14 16.10
N PRO A 356 18.75 -7.24 17.44
CA PRO A 356 20.05 -7.02 18.11
C PRO A 356 21.18 -7.95 17.64
N SER A 357 20.84 -9.13 17.11
CA SER A 357 21.79 -10.12 16.59
C SER A 357 22.24 -9.87 15.15
N LEU A 358 21.73 -8.83 14.47
CA LEU A 358 22.02 -8.56 13.05
C LEU A 358 23.50 -8.18 12.85
N THR A 359 24.19 -8.90 11.96
CA THR A 359 25.59 -8.62 11.61
C THR A 359 25.70 -7.62 10.45
N ASP A 360 26.86 -6.98 10.29
CA ASP A 360 27.09 -6.06 9.17
C ASP A 360 27.04 -6.78 7.81
N ASP A 361 27.56 -8.01 7.75
CA ASP A 361 27.52 -8.86 6.55
C ASP A 361 26.09 -9.27 6.19
N GLU A 362 25.29 -9.64 7.19
CA GLU A 362 23.87 -9.94 6.99
C GLU A 362 23.12 -8.70 6.49
N PHE A 363 23.32 -7.54 7.12
CA PHE A 363 22.72 -6.28 6.68
C PHE A 363 23.11 -5.94 5.23
N ALA A 364 24.39 -6.07 4.87
CA ALA A 364 24.89 -5.82 3.52
C ALA A 364 24.31 -6.79 2.46
N ALA A 365 23.80 -7.95 2.89
CA ALA A 365 23.13 -8.91 2.03
C ALA A 365 21.62 -8.65 1.87
N LEU A 366 20.96 -7.92 2.79
CA LEU A 366 19.51 -7.70 2.76
C LEU A 366 19.04 -7.02 1.47
N SER A 367 19.79 -6.03 0.97
CA SER A 367 19.46 -5.30 -0.26
C SER A 367 19.69 -6.11 -1.54
N LYS A 368 20.30 -7.29 -1.44
CA LYS A 368 20.63 -8.18 -2.56
C LYS A 368 19.71 -9.42 -2.64
N ARG A 369 18.73 -9.53 -1.74
CA ARG A 369 17.78 -10.65 -1.74
C ARG A 369 16.84 -10.53 -2.96
N GLU A 370 16.77 -11.57 -3.77
CA GLU A 370 15.86 -11.65 -4.92
C GLU A 370 14.39 -11.57 -4.48
N ASN A 371 14.05 -12.23 -3.37
CA ASN A 371 12.75 -12.12 -2.72
C ASN A 371 12.93 -11.61 -1.27
N PRO A 372 12.89 -10.29 -1.03
CA PRO A 372 13.10 -9.73 0.30
C PRO A 372 11.96 -10.04 1.29
N TYR A 373 10.85 -10.66 0.88
CA TYR A 373 9.71 -10.98 1.76
C TYR A 373 9.73 -12.43 2.27
N ALA A 374 10.53 -13.29 1.63
CA ALA A 374 10.84 -14.62 2.18
C ALA A 374 11.84 -14.54 3.34
N ASP A 375 12.52 -13.40 3.51
CA ASP A 375 13.48 -13.12 4.58
C ASP A 375 12.90 -12.04 5.52
N PRO A 376 12.50 -12.38 6.76
CA PRO A 376 11.89 -11.41 7.67
C PRO A 376 12.77 -10.18 7.94
N ALA A 377 14.11 -10.31 7.97
CA ALA A 377 14.99 -9.17 8.21
C ALA A 377 15.01 -8.20 7.01
N ALA A 378 14.99 -8.74 5.78
CA ALA A 378 14.90 -7.92 4.58
C ALA A 378 13.53 -7.23 4.47
N ALA A 379 12.44 -7.94 4.81
CA ALA A 379 11.10 -7.40 4.86
C ALA A 379 11.01 -6.23 5.87
N LEU A 380 11.51 -6.42 7.09
CA LEU A 380 11.53 -5.38 8.12
C LEU A 380 12.22 -4.11 7.64
N ARG A 381 13.40 -4.22 7.01
CA ARG A 381 14.10 -3.04 6.51
C ARG A 381 13.24 -2.24 5.53
N ARG A 382 12.53 -2.93 4.62
CA ARG A 382 11.65 -2.28 3.64
C ARG A 382 10.46 -1.60 4.30
N ILE A 383 9.82 -2.26 5.26
CA ILE A 383 8.71 -1.70 6.04
C ILE A 383 9.16 -0.40 6.72
N LEU A 384 10.33 -0.41 7.37
CA LEU A 384 10.88 0.77 8.03
C LEU A 384 11.20 1.92 7.05
N VAL A 385 11.72 1.60 5.85
CA VAL A 385 11.98 2.61 4.81
C VAL A 385 10.68 3.23 4.30
N GLU A 386 9.62 2.44 4.10
CA GLU A 386 8.31 2.92 3.68
C GLU A 386 7.70 3.87 4.71
N THR A 387 7.69 3.47 5.98
CA THR A 387 7.19 4.29 7.07
C THR A 387 7.98 5.60 7.18
N GLU A 388 9.32 5.54 7.11
CA GLU A 388 10.21 6.70 7.17
C GLU A 388 10.01 7.65 5.98
N VAL A 389 9.87 7.15 4.75
CA VAL A 389 9.76 8.02 3.57
C VAL A 389 8.46 8.83 3.58
N TYR A 390 7.33 8.20 3.90
CA TYR A 390 6.03 8.89 3.93
C TYR A 390 5.90 9.82 5.14
N ASP A 391 6.43 9.43 6.31
CA ASP A 391 6.54 10.33 7.47
C ASP A 391 7.38 11.57 7.14
N ARG A 392 8.58 11.40 6.57
CA ARG A 392 9.46 12.51 6.20
C ARG A 392 8.85 13.45 5.17
N LEU A 393 8.18 12.90 4.17
CA LEU A 393 7.49 13.70 3.15
C LEU A 393 6.39 14.55 3.77
N ALA A 394 5.56 13.94 4.63
CA ALA A 394 4.49 14.65 5.30
C ALA A 394 5.04 15.73 6.25
N GLU A 395 5.97 15.38 7.13
CA GLU A 395 6.61 16.32 8.07
C GLU A 395 7.30 17.48 7.34
N SER A 396 8.14 17.18 6.34
CA SER A 396 8.83 18.20 5.54
C SER A 396 7.85 19.11 4.79
N TYR A 397 6.73 18.58 4.31
CA TYR A 397 5.71 19.38 3.62
C TYR A 397 4.97 20.29 4.60
N LEU A 398 4.49 19.76 5.73
CA LEU A 398 3.73 20.51 6.72
C LEU A 398 4.54 21.63 7.37
N HIS A 399 5.83 21.41 7.68
CA HIS A 399 6.70 22.45 8.22
C HIS A 399 7.07 23.54 7.22
N GLY A 400 7.02 23.24 5.92
CA GLY A 400 7.37 24.18 4.86
C GLY A 400 6.28 25.18 4.49
N LEU A 401 5.09 25.08 5.11
CA LEU A 401 3.92 25.88 4.74
C LEU A 401 3.64 27.02 5.72
N ALA A 402 3.13 28.14 5.19
CA ALA A 402 2.59 29.23 6.00
C ALA A 402 1.26 28.85 6.70
N ALA A 403 0.50 27.95 6.07
CA ALA A 403 -0.75 27.40 6.60
C ALA A 403 -0.93 25.97 6.10
N LEU A 404 -1.39 25.09 6.99
CA LEU A 404 -1.67 23.69 6.67
C LEU A 404 -2.74 23.56 5.57
N PRO A 405 -2.72 22.49 4.77
CA PRO A 405 -3.83 22.14 3.88
C PRO A 405 -5.12 21.90 4.68
N ASP A 406 -6.29 22.13 4.08
CA ASP A 406 -7.59 21.80 4.69
C ASP A 406 -7.66 20.31 5.10
N LEU A 407 -7.06 19.42 4.30
CA LEU A 407 -6.93 18.00 4.62
C LEU A 407 -5.54 17.46 4.26
N THR A 408 -4.88 16.83 5.23
CA THR A 408 -3.65 16.06 5.02
C THR A 408 -3.93 14.60 5.33
N ILE A 409 -3.73 13.69 4.37
CA ILE A 409 -3.88 12.24 4.51
C ILE A 409 -2.50 11.62 4.52
N ILE A 410 -2.15 10.97 5.62
CA ILE A 410 -0.89 10.25 5.81
C ILE A 410 -1.26 8.79 6.02
N TYR A 411 -0.94 7.94 5.06
CA TYR A 411 -1.20 6.51 5.16
C TYR A 411 0.08 5.76 5.51
N LEU A 412 0.01 4.96 6.56
CA LEU A 412 1.11 4.15 7.09
C LEU A 412 0.74 2.68 6.98
N GLN A 413 1.23 2.05 5.93
CA GLN A 413 0.99 0.63 5.67
C GLN A 413 1.67 -0.31 6.66
N GLY A 414 2.77 0.12 7.29
CA GLY A 414 3.66 -0.81 7.96
C GLY A 414 3.03 -1.59 9.13
N THR A 415 1.93 -1.13 9.74
CA THR A 415 1.22 -1.89 10.78
C THR A 415 0.64 -3.21 10.24
N ASP A 416 0.12 -3.22 9.01
CA ASP A 416 -0.42 -4.39 8.33
C ASP A 416 0.70 -5.37 7.93
N THR A 417 1.75 -4.84 7.30
CA THR A 417 2.85 -5.67 6.81
C THR A 417 3.67 -6.27 7.96
N ILE A 418 3.76 -5.59 9.10
CA ILE A 418 4.29 -6.19 10.35
C ILE A 418 3.39 -7.31 10.82
N GLY A 419 2.06 -7.18 10.69
CA GLY A 419 1.11 -8.27 10.91
C GLY A 419 1.44 -9.49 10.05
N HIS A 420 1.50 -9.34 8.73
CA HIS A 420 1.76 -10.47 7.83
C HIS A 420 3.11 -11.15 8.06
N VAL A 421 4.17 -10.39 8.31
CA VAL A 421 5.54 -10.94 8.43
C VAL A 421 5.84 -11.43 9.84
N PHE A 422 5.36 -10.72 10.87
CA PHE A 422 5.78 -10.92 12.25
C PHE A 422 4.69 -11.41 13.21
N ALA A 423 3.40 -11.37 12.85
CA ALA A 423 2.36 -12.01 13.67
C ALA A 423 2.62 -13.51 13.91
N PRO A 424 3.22 -14.31 13.00
CA PRO A 424 3.58 -15.70 13.29
C PRO A 424 4.60 -15.86 14.45
N PHE A 425 5.43 -14.84 14.69
CA PHE A 425 6.45 -14.84 15.74
C PHE A 425 6.01 -14.10 17.01
N ALA A 426 4.88 -13.39 16.98
CA ALA A 426 4.36 -12.65 18.12
C ALA A 426 4.02 -13.57 19.31
N PRO A 427 4.18 -13.14 20.57
CA PRO A 427 3.74 -13.90 21.73
C PRO A 427 2.21 -14.11 21.76
N PRO A 428 1.70 -15.29 22.17
CA PRO A 428 2.45 -16.50 22.56
C PRO A 428 3.07 -17.24 21.35
N LYS A 429 4.21 -17.91 21.51
CA LYS A 429 4.85 -18.67 20.40
C LYS A 429 3.90 -19.71 19.80
N GLN A 430 3.73 -19.71 18.47
CA GLN A 430 2.98 -20.76 17.79
C GLN A 430 3.87 -22.01 17.55
N PRO A 431 3.32 -23.25 17.61
CA PRO A 431 4.11 -24.48 17.47
C PRO A 431 4.94 -24.59 16.17
N GLN A 432 4.45 -24.00 15.08
CA GLN A 432 5.10 -23.99 13.78
C GLN A 432 6.30 -23.03 13.69
N ALA A 433 6.41 -22.05 14.59
CA ALA A 433 7.55 -21.14 14.61
C ALA A 433 8.75 -21.85 15.24
N SER A 434 9.91 -21.82 14.56
CA SER A 434 11.14 -22.34 15.13
C SER A 434 11.51 -21.54 16.40
N GLN A 435 12.23 -22.16 17.35
CA GLN A 435 12.66 -21.43 18.54
C GLN A 435 13.60 -20.28 18.17
N SER A 436 14.51 -20.51 17.22
CA SER A 436 15.46 -19.50 16.74
C SER A 436 14.75 -18.29 16.13
N ASP A 437 13.74 -18.49 15.28
CA ASP A 437 13.01 -17.39 14.65
C ASP A 437 12.14 -16.67 15.68
N TYR A 438 11.50 -17.41 16.59
CA TYR A 438 10.74 -16.80 17.68
C TYR A 438 11.63 -15.89 18.53
N ASP A 439 12.77 -16.40 19.03
CA ASP A 439 13.69 -15.61 19.86
C ASP A 439 14.23 -14.38 19.13
N ARG A 440 14.40 -14.49 17.80
CA ARG A 440 14.90 -13.40 16.96
C ARG A 440 13.86 -12.33 16.66
N TYR A 441 12.59 -12.70 16.48
CA TYR A 441 11.59 -11.81 15.88
C TYR A 441 10.40 -11.45 16.77
N ASN A 442 10.21 -12.11 17.92
CA ASN A 442 9.01 -11.91 18.77
C ASN A 442 8.79 -10.46 19.23
N ALA A 443 9.86 -9.66 19.37
CA ALA A 443 9.79 -8.29 19.86
C ALA A 443 9.52 -7.26 18.75
N VAL A 444 9.64 -7.66 17.47
CA VAL A 444 9.52 -6.74 16.33
C VAL A 444 8.17 -5.99 16.31
N PRO A 445 7.01 -6.64 16.51
CA PRO A 445 5.73 -5.93 16.55
C PRO A 445 5.69 -4.83 17.61
N ALA A 446 6.03 -5.14 18.86
CA ALA A 446 5.97 -4.17 19.95
C ALA A 446 6.93 -2.97 19.73
N HIS A 447 8.10 -3.22 19.15
CA HIS A 447 9.04 -2.15 18.77
C HIS A 447 8.46 -1.26 17.67
N TYR A 448 7.84 -1.85 16.65
CA TYR A 448 7.24 -1.11 15.55
C TYR A 448 6.06 -0.24 16.00
N PHE A 449 5.14 -0.79 16.79
CA PHE A 449 4.00 -0.02 17.32
C PHE A 449 4.41 1.11 18.27
N ARG A 450 5.54 0.96 18.99
CA ARG A 450 6.14 2.05 19.77
C ARG A 450 6.65 3.19 18.88
N ASP A 451 7.23 2.87 17.72
CA ASP A 451 7.65 3.89 16.76
C ASP A 451 6.44 4.59 16.15
N ILE A 452 5.38 3.85 15.79
CA ILE A 452 4.10 4.43 15.36
C ILE A 452 3.53 5.37 16.42
N ASP A 453 3.54 5.00 17.72
CA ASP A 453 3.06 5.87 18.79
C ASP A 453 3.82 7.19 18.87
N ARG A 454 5.14 7.19 18.63
CA ARG A 454 5.94 8.41 18.54
C ARG A 454 5.51 9.28 17.35
N LEU A 455 5.22 8.67 16.20
CA LEU A 455 4.66 9.40 15.04
C LEU A 455 3.33 10.05 15.40
N LEU A 456 2.42 9.30 16.01
CA LEU A 456 1.11 9.80 16.45
C LEU A 456 1.25 10.98 17.42
N GLY A 457 2.17 10.88 18.39
CA GLY A 457 2.49 11.98 19.30
C GLY A 457 2.94 13.25 18.58
N ARG A 458 3.87 13.11 17.63
CA ARG A 458 4.38 14.24 16.85
C ARG A 458 3.32 14.88 15.97
N TYR A 459 2.49 14.10 15.27
CA TYR A 459 1.39 14.67 14.48
C TYR A 459 0.31 15.32 15.34
N ALA A 460 0.05 14.80 16.54
CA ALA A 460 -0.82 15.47 17.52
C ALA A 460 -0.25 16.82 17.94
N GLU A 461 1.07 16.94 18.12
CA GLU A 461 1.71 18.24 18.39
C GLU A 461 1.63 19.19 17.20
N ILE A 462 1.87 18.72 15.98
CA ILE A 462 1.72 19.52 14.76
C ILE A 462 0.27 20.02 14.65
N ALA A 463 -0.72 19.15 14.88
CA ALA A 463 -2.13 19.52 14.85
C ALA A 463 -2.44 20.60 15.89
N ALA A 464 -2.04 20.38 17.15
CA ALA A 464 -2.29 21.31 18.25
C ALA A 464 -1.66 22.70 18.00
N ARG A 465 -0.39 22.75 17.55
CA ARG A 465 0.31 24.01 17.27
C ARG A 465 -0.34 24.83 16.16
N ASN A 466 -0.99 24.17 15.21
CA ASN A 466 -1.64 24.81 14.06
C ASN A 466 -3.17 24.94 14.23
N GLY A 467 -3.71 24.56 15.40
CA GLY A 467 -5.16 24.57 15.65
C GLY A 467 -5.96 23.61 14.77
N ALA A 468 -5.32 22.60 14.19
CA ALA A 468 -5.91 21.58 13.33
C ALA A 468 -6.61 20.48 14.14
N MET A 469 -7.50 19.76 13.48
CA MET A 469 -8.08 18.51 13.94
C MET A 469 -7.12 17.35 13.63
N LEU A 470 -7.04 16.37 14.51
CA LEU A 470 -6.37 15.10 14.26
C LEU A 470 -7.43 14.00 14.16
N MET A 471 -7.38 13.19 13.11
CA MET A 471 -8.15 11.96 12.98
C MET A 471 -7.20 10.80 12.72
N ILE A 472 -7.37 9.72 13.47
CA ILE A 472 -6.69 8.44 13.24
C ILE A 472 -7.77 7.44 12.85
N ALA A 473 -7.50 6.61 11.84
CA ALA A 473 -8.37 5.50 11.51
C ALA A 473 -7.57 4.29 11.02
N SER A 474 -8.14 3.11 11.21
CA SER A 474 -7.69 1.87 10.59
C SER A 474 -8.85 1.19 9.89
N ASP A 475 -8.58 0.60 8.75
CA ASP A 475 -9.53 -0.07 7.87
C ASP A 475 -9.95 -1.45 8.42
N HIS A 476 -9.03 -2.17 9.05
CA HIS A 476 -9.26 -3.47 9.69
C HIS A 476 -8.27 -3.74 10.84
N GLY A 477 -8.27 -4.95 11.37
CA GLY A 477 -7.38 -5.40 12.46
C GLY A 477 -6.63 -6.68 12.12
N PHE A 478 -5.94 -7.27 13.10
CA PHE A 478 -5.17 -8.52 12.92
C PHE A 478 -5.35 -9.50 14.08
N PHE A 479 -5.24 -10.80 13.78
CA PHE A 479 -5.13 -11.80 14.83
C PHE A 479 -3.70 -11.84 15.38
N TRP A 480 -3.52 -11.41 16.63
CA TRP A 480 -2.21 -11.37 17.30
C TRP A 480 -2.02 -12.43 18.40
N ARG A 481 -3.11 -12.97 18.96
CA ARG A 481 -3.08 -13.87 20.13
C ARG A 481 -3.41 -15.33 19.76
N GLU A 482 -4.07 -16.04 20.67
CA GLU A 482 -4.71 -17.34 20.41
C GLU A 482 -5.74 -17.20 19.28
N GLY A 483 -5.87 -18.24 18.46
CA GLY A 483 -6.74 -18.22 17.27
C GLY A 483 -6.08 -17.66 16.01
N ARG A 484 -4.79 -17.28 16.05
CA ARG A 484 -4.01 -17.00 14.84
C ARG A 484 -4.03 -18.20 13.88
N PRO A 485 -4.15 -17.97 12.56
CA PRO A 485 -4.00 -19.03 11.57
C PRO A 485 -2.68 -19.79 11.76
N THR A 486 -2.70 -21.11 11.50
CA THR A 486 -1.53 -21.98 11.60
C THR A 486 -0.72 -22.01 10.30
N GLN A 487 -1.36 -21.73 9.17
CA GLN A 487 -0.70 -21.50 7.89
C GLN A 487 -0.10 -20.09 7.89
N ILE A 488 1.23 -20.00 7.74
CA ILE A 488 1.96 -18.74 7.67
C ILE A 488 1.33 -17.87 6.56
N SER A 489 1.11 -16.59 6.84
CA SER A 489 0.52 -15.64 5.89
C SER A 489 1.26 -15.56 4.55
N SER A 490 2.52 -16.01 4.50
CA SER A 490 3.43 -15.89 3.37
C SER A 490 3.97 -17.24 2.89
N THR A 491 3.09 -18.12 2.40
CA THR A 491 3.46 -19.19 1.46
C THR A 491 2.22 -19.65 0.67
N ALA A 492 2.08 -19.11 -0.56
CA ALA A 492 1.33 -19.69 -1.68
C ALA A 492 -0.14 -20.12 -1.41
N THR A 493 -1.02 -19.16 -1.14
CA THR A 493 -2.46 -19.10 -1.49
C THR A 493 -2.98 -17.74 -1.01
N ALA A 494 -4.16 -17.28 -1.43
CA ALA A 494 -4.74 -16.00 -0.98
C ALA A 494 -5.12 -16.03 0.53
N THR A 495 -4.14 -16.15 1.42
CA THR A 495 -4.31 -16.41 2.86
C THR A 495 -4.17 -15.16 3.73
N ALA A 496 -3.68 -14.04 3.17
CA ALA A 496 -3.49 -12.78 3.89
C ALA A 496 -4.75 -12.36 4.67
N ALA A 497 -5.90 -12.34 3.99
CA ALA A 497 -7.18 -11.96 4.59
C ALA A 497 -7.62 -12.86 5.77
N LYS A 498 -7.08 -14.09 5.91
CA LYS A 498 -7.37 -14.97 7.07
C LYS A 498 -6.75 -14.44 8.36
N TRP A 499 -5.71 -13.63 8.26
CA TRP A 499 -5.05 -13.00 9.40
C TRP A 499 -5.74 -11.72 9.85
N HIS A 500 -6.68 -11.20 9.06
CA HIS A 500 -7.36 -9.94 9.33
C HIS A 500 -8.55 -10.12 10.26
N ARG A 501 -8.73 -9.18 11.17
CA ARG A 501 -9.95 -8.99 11.95
C ARG A 501 -10.86 -7.96 11.28
N LYS A 502 -12.16 -8.05 11.51
CA LYS A 502 -13.16 -7.12 10.92
C LYS A 502 -13.17 -5.72 11.55
N GLN A 503 -12.54 -5.56 12.71
CA GLN A 503 -12.53 -4.31 13.46
C GLN A 503 -11.22 -3.58 13.23
N GLY A 504 -11.29 -2.33 12.79
CA GLY A 504 -10.23 -1.33 12.93
C GLY A 504 -10.55 -0.35 14.07
N ILE A 505 -9.81 0.76 14.11
CA ILE A 505 -9.99 1.83 15.09
C ILE A 505 -10.39 3.15 14.43
N TYR A 506 -10.95 4.07 15.23
CA TYR A 506 -10.82 5.49 14.94
C TYR A 506 -10.69 6.33 16.20
N VAL A 507 -10.02 7.47 16.08
CA VAL A 507 -9.93 8.53 17.10
C VAL A 507 -10.00 9.88 16.41
N ILE A 508 -10.81 10.80 16.93
CA ILE A 508 -10.93 12.18 16.48
C ILE A 508 -10.59 13.08 17.67
N GLN A 509 -9.72 14.06 17.45
CA GLN A 509 -9.32 15.03 18.45
C GLN A 509 -9.23 16.43 17.86
N GLY A 510 -9.64 17.42 18.64
CA GLY A 510 -9.48 18.83 18.29
C GLY A 510 -10.59 19.68 18.89
N ALA A 511 -10.56 20.97 18.60
CA ALA A 511 -11.55 21.90 19.13
C ALA A 511 -12.96 21.55 18.64
N GLY A 512 -13.92 21.48 19.55
CA GLY A 512 -15.31 21.13 19.24
C GLY A 512 -15.61 19.63 19.26
N ILE A 513 -14.63 18.77 19.52
CA ILE A 513 -14.84 17.33 19.75
C ILE A 513 -15.02 17.10 21.26
N GLY A 514 -16.18 16.55 21.63
CA GLY A 514 -16.42 16.12 23.01
C GLY A 514 -15.64 14.84 23.33
N PRO A 515 -14.95 14.73 24.47
CA PRO A 515 -14.21 13.53 24.81
C PRO A 515 -15.13 12.34 25.03
N ALA A 516 -14.76 11.18 24.48
CA ALA A 516 -15.39 9.88 24.76
C ALA A 516 -14.27 8.91 25.20
N PRO A 517 -13.83 8.97 26.47
CA PRO A 517 -12.66 8.24 26.94
C PRO A 517 -12.82 6.73 26.80
N GLY A 518 -11.75 6.05 26.38
CA GLY A 518 -11.73 4.59 26.32
C GLY A 518 -12.50 4.00 25.12
N HIS A 519 -12.52 4.72 24.00
CA HIS A 519 -13.02 4.28 22.69
C HIS A 519 -14.42 3.59 22.68
N PRO A 520 -15.46 4.13 23.34
CA PRO A 520 -16.75 3.45 23.51
C PRO A 520 -17.66 3.49 22.26
N LEU A 521 -17.23 4.14 21.19
CA LEU A 521 -18.07 4.41 20.02
C LEU A 521 -17.97 3.30 18.98
N LEU A 522 -18.97 3.22 18.10
CA LEU A 522 -19.03 2.24 17.02
C LEU A 522 -19.33 2.96 15.71
N GLY A 523 -18.55 2.66 14.68
CA GLY A 523 -18.76 3.19 13.34
C GLY A 523 -18.37 2.18 12.27
N SER A 524 -18.44 2.61 11.02
CA SER A 524 -18.01 1.82 9.86
C SER A 524 -17.06 2.62 8.99
N VAL A 525 -16.17 1.91 8.29
CA VAL A 525 -15.28 2.47 7.25
C VAL A 525 -16.02 3.33 6.22
N ARG A 526 -17.30 3.03 5.93
CA ARG A 526 -18.15 3.80 5.00
C ARG A 526 -18.46 5.23 5.48
N GLN A 527 -18.31 5.52 6.77
CA GLN A 527 -18.61 6.84 7.35
C GLN A 527 -17.39 7.78 7.36
N VAL A 528 -16.20 7.29 7.01
CA VAL A 528 -14.96 8.07 7.09
C VAL A 528 -14.99 9.25 6.12
N CYS A 529 -15.43 9.05 4.88
CA CYS A 529 -15.54 10.14 3.89
C CYS A 529 -16.49 11.25 4.38
N ALA A 530 -17.69 10.87 4.84
CA ALA A 530 -18.65 11.82 5.41
C ALA A 530 -18.08 12.58 6.61
N THR A 531 -17.29 11.89 7.44
CA THR A 531 -16.58 12.49 8.58
C THR A 531 -15.55 13.52 8.14
N LEU A 532 -14.73 13.21 7.15
CA LEU A 532 -13.73 14.13 6.61
C LEU A 532 -14.37 15.35 5.93
N LEU A 533 -15.48 15.17 5.21
CA LEU A 533 -16.25 16.28 4.64
C LEU A 533 -16.81 17.19 5.75
N ALA A 534 -17.40 16.61 6.80
CA ALA A 534 -17.92 17.38 7.94
C ALA A 534 -16.81 18.13 8.70
N LEU A 535 -15.66 17.48 8.95
CA LEU A 535 -14.53 18.12 9.63
C LEU A 535 -13.92 19.26 8.82
N THR A 536 -13.94 19.17 7.50
CA THR A 536 -13.35 20.16 6.59
C THR A 536 -14.35 21.23 6.14
N GLY A 537 -15.59 21.21 6.63
CA GLY A 537 -16.60 22.20 6.27
C GLY A 537 -17.17 22.03 4.87
N SER A 538 -17.07 20.85 4.26
CA SER A 538 -17.48 20.60 2.88
C SER A 538 -18.88 19.97 2.81
N PRO A 539 -19.66 20.23 1.74
CA PRO A 539 -20.96 19.58 1.51
C PRO A 539 -20.86 18.06 1.59
N SER A 540 -21.89 17.43 2.17
CA SER A 540 -21.93 15.98 2.36
C SER A 540 -22.22 15.24 1.05
N LEU A 541 -22.05 13.91 1.06
CA LEU A 541 -22.46 13.05 -0.05
C LEU A 541 -23.91 12.60 0.17
N PRO A 542 -24.76 12.59 -0.87
CA PRO A 542 -26.13 12.08 -0.77
C PRO A 542 -26.20 10.62 -0.32
N ILE A 543 -25.19 9.82 -0.68
CA ILE A 543 -25.16 8.36 -0.49
C ILE A 543 -24.33 7.96 0.74
N ALA A 544 -23.35 8.76 1.14
CA ALA A 544 -22.58 8.46 2.33
C ALA A 544 -23.44 8.74 3.56
N GLY A 545 -23.55 7.76 4.46
CA GLY A 545 -24.31 7.89 5.70
C GLY A 545 -23.80 9.03 6.59
N SER A 546 -24.37 9.14 7.79
CA SER A 546 -23.94 10.14 8.77
C SER A 546 -22.44 10.00 9.13
N PRO A 547 -21.74 11.10 9.46
CA PRO A 547 -20.40 11.07 10.03
C PRO A 547 -20.29 10.13 11.23
N LEU A 548 -19.07 9.68 11.51
CA LEU A 548 -18.77 8.83 12.65
C LEU A 548 -19.23 9.47 13.96
N PRO A 549 -19.71 8.70 14.95
CA PRO A 549 -20.03 9.23 16.26
C PRO A 549 -18.82 9.98 16.86
N GLY A 550 -19.09 11.15 17.44
CA GLY A 550 -18.06 12.06 17.95
C GLY A 550 -17.64 13.15 16.95
N ALA A 551 -17.96 13.00 15.65
CA ALA A 551 -17.72 14.03 14.64
C ALA A 551 -18.86 15.07 14.58
N PRO A 552 -18.59 16.26 13.99
CA PRO A 552 -19.63 17.23 13.67
C PRO A 552 -20.70 16.67 12.72
N LYS A 553 -21.87 17.32 12.69
CA LYS A 553 -22.96 16.98 11.77
C LYS A 553 -22.60 17.32 10.31
N SER A 554 -23.21 16.60 9.38
CA SER A 554 -23.11 16.88 7.94
C SER A 554 -23.67 18.25 7.55
N TYR A 555 -23.08 18.81 6.50
CA TYR A 555 -23.62 19.93 5.74
C TYR A 555 -24.63 19.44 4.70
N ALA A 556 -25.29 20.37 4.00
CA ALA A 556 -26.19 20.05 2.90
C ALA A 556 -25.48 19.14 1.84
N PRO A 557 -26.19 18.17 1.25
CA PRO A 557 -25.56 17.21 0.33
C PRO A 557 -25.32 17.82 -1.05
N TYR A 558 -24.22 17.41 -1.69
CA TYR A 558 -23.87 17.76 -3.07
C TYR A 558 -23.55 16.50 -3.90
N ASP A 559 -24.02 16.44 -5.14
CA ASP A 559 -23.76 15.31 -6.05
C ASP A 559 -22.42 15.47 -6.77
N TYR A 560 -21.33 15.12 -6.07
CA TYR A 560 -19.97 15.20 -6.60
C TYR A 560 -19.72 14.31 -7.82
N ALA A 561 -20.53 13.26 -8.03
CA ALA A 561 -20.37 12.37 -9.19
C ALA A 561 -20.62 13.11 -10.52
N ARG A 562 -21.44 14.18 -10.52
CA ARG A 562 -21.72 14.99 -11.71
C ARG A 562 -20.52 15.75 -12.25
N ILE A 563 -19.57 16.07 -11.38
CA ILE A 563 -18.37 16.86 -11.71
C ILE A 563 -17.09 16.03 -11.67
N PHE A 564 -17.19 14.75 -11.30
CA PHE A 564 -16.01 13.90 -11.18
C PHE A 564 -15.45 13.53 -12.55
N VAL A 565 -14.16 13.82 -12.73
CA VAL A 565 -13.39 13.41 -13.90
C VAL A 565 -12.39 12.34 -13.48
N ARG A 566 -12.53 11.13 -14.05
CA ARG A 566 -11.62 10.02 -13.77
C ARG A 566 -10.17 10.39 -14.06
N ALA A 567 -9.25 9.78 -13.32
CA ALA A 567 -7.83 9.89 -13.62
C ALA A 567 -7.56 9.35 -15.02
N ALA A 568 -6.58 9.95 -15.72
CA ALA A 568 -6.13 9.42 -17.00
C ALA A 568 -5.28 8.17 -16.74
N SER A 569 -5.39 7.17 -17.63
CA SER A 569 -4.54 5.99 -17.53
C SER A 569 -3.06 6.38 -17.60
N PRO A 570 -2.21 5.84 -16.71
CA PRO A 570 -0.78 6.10 -16.77
C PRO A 570 -0.22 5.65 -18.12
N PRO A 571 0.79 6.35 -18.68
CA PRO A 571 1.47 5.88 -19.87
C PRO A 571 2.10 4.50 -19.61
N PRO A 572 2.19 3.63 -20.63
CA PRO A 572 2.74 2.29 -20.47
C PRO A 572 4.19 2.37 -19.93
N PRO A 573 4.58 1.47 -19.02
CA PRO A 573 5.93 1.47 -18.46
C PRO A 573 6.98 1.27 -19.56
N SER A 574 8.11 1.97 -19.47
CA SER A 574 9.19 1.92 -20.47
C SER A 574 9.97 0.60 -20.49
N SER A 575 9.75 -0.29 -19.52
CA SER A 575 10.34 -1.64 -19.43
C SER A 575 9.55 -2.53 -18.47
N GLY A 576 9.53 -3.85 -18.73
CA GLY A 576 8.64 -4.87 -18.15
C GLY A 576 8.78 -5.20 -16.66
N GLY A 577 8.65 -4.22 -15.77
CA GLY A 577 8.67 -4.38 -14.31
C GLY A 577 7.39 -5.00 -13.69
N THR A 578 6.40 -5.40 -14.50
CA THR A 578 5.11 -5.93 -14.02
C THR A 578 5.22 -7.33 -13.39
N SER A 579 6.23 -8.12 -13.75
CA SER A 579 6.36 -9.51 -13.27
C SER A 579 6.75 -9.63 -11.79
N GLU A 580 7.54 -8.68 -11.27
CA GLU A 580 8.06 -8.76 -9.90
C GLU A 580 7.06 -8.27 -8.84
N ASP A 581 6.32 -7.21 -9.13
CA ASP A 581 5.24 -6.71 -8.27
C ASP A 581 4.21 -7.81 -7.97
N ILE A 582 3.85 -8.54 -9.03
CA ILE A 582 2.94 -9.69 -8.98
C ILE A 582 3.57 -10.85 -8.21
N ALA A 583 4.86 -11.14 -8.39
CA ALA A 583 5.54 -12.19 -7.62
C ALA A 583 5.50 -11.94 -6.10
N LYS A 584 5.33 -10.68 -5.68
CA LYS A 584 5.35 -10.30 -4.26
C LYS A 584 3.98 -10.23 -3.62
N LEU A 585 2.97 -9.78 -4.36
CA LEU A 585 1.59 -10.02 -3.97
C LEU A 585 1.35 -11.54 -3.81
N LYS A 586 2.01 -12.38 -4.64
CA LYS A 586 2.05 -13.84 -4.46
C LYS A 586 2.77 -14.25 -3.17
N ALA A 587 3.95 -13.68 -2.90
CA ALA A 587 4.75 -14.01 -1.71
C ALA A 587 4.03 -13.65 -0.39
N LEU A 588 3.31 -12.54 -0.36
CA LEU A 588 2.54 -12.06 0.80
C LEU A 588 1.18 -12.77 0.95
N GLY A 589 0.80 -13.61 -0.01
CA GLY A 589 -0.50 -14.28 0.00
C GLY A 589 -1.68 -13.35 -0.30
N TYR A 590 -1.43 -12.21 -0.94
CA TYR A 590 -2.48 -11.30 -1.43
C TYR A 590 -3.11 -11.81 -2.73
N ILE A 591 -2.34 -12.50 -3.57
CA ILE A 591 -2.83 -13.21 -4.76
C ILE A 591 -2.25 -14.63 -4.80
N GLY A 592 -2.95 -15.57 -5.46
CA GLY A 592 -2.55 -16.97 -5.58
C GLY A 592 -1.31 -17.19 -6.46
N SER A 593 -0.49 -18.18 -6.11
CA SER A 593 0.75 -18.52 -6.85
C SER A 593 0.50 -18.93 -8.30
N GLY A 594 -0.62 -19.60 -8.57
CA GLY A 594 -1.04 -20.06 -9.90
C GLY A 594 -1.81 -19.04 -10.75
N GLU A 595 -2.12 -17.85 -10.23
CA GLU A 595 -2.91 -16.86 -10.98
C GLU A 595 -2.20 -16.39 -12.26
N SER A 596 -2.97 -16.25 -13.33
CA SER A 596 -2.50 -15.69 -14.60
C SER A 596 -1.90 -14.29 -14.41
N THR A 597 -0.75 -14.05 -15.03
CA THR A 597 -0.04 -12.77 -15.02
C THR A 597 -0.35 -11.91 -16.24
N ARG A 598 -1.23 -12.37 -17.15
CA ARG A 598 -1.59 -11.68 -18.38
C ARG A 598 -3.04 -11.95 -18.78
N ALA A 599 -3.73 -10.96 -19.35
CA ALA A 599 -5.08 -11.14 -19.87
C ALA A 599 -5.10 -12.10 -21.07
N ALA A 600 -6.19 -12.83 -21.24
CA ALA A 600 -6.45 -13.57 -22.47
C ALA A 600 -6.59 -12.58 -23.65
N ASN A 601 -6.01 -12.89 -24.80
CA ASN A 601 -6.00 -11.98 -25.96
C ASN A 601 -7.43 -11.56 -26.36
N GLY A 602 -7.71 -10.26 -26.34
CA GLY A 602 -8.91 -9.67 -26.95
C GLY A 602 -9.88 -8.92 -26.04
N THR A 603 -9.62 -8.81 -24.73
CA THR A 603 -10.49 -8.02 -23.81
C THR A 603 -9.89 -6.65 -23.51
N ASN A 604 -10.69 -5.58 -23.67
CA ASN A 604 -10.38 -4.25 -23.12
C ASN A 604 -10.74 -4.13 -21.62
N ASP A 605 -11.19 -5.23 -20.99
CA ASP A 605 -11.48 -5.27 -19.57
C ASP A 605 -10.17 -5.36 -18.78
N THR A 606 -10.07 -4.54 -17.74
CA THR A 606 -8.92 -4.47 -16.83
C THR A 606 -9.14 -5.35 -15.60
N LYS A 607 -10.34 -5.91 -15.39
CA LYS A 607 -10.61 -6.80 -14.25
C LYS A 607 -9.89 -8.14 -14.39
N THR A 608 -9.36 -8.61 -13.26
CA THR A 608 -8.72 -9.92 -13.11
C THR A 608 -9.72 -10.97 -12.64
N ALA A 609 -9.35 -12.26 -12.68
CA ALA A 609 -10.13 -13.31 -12.03
C ALA A 609 -10.32 -13.02 -10.52
N GLY A 610 -9.28 -12.52 -9.85
CA GLY A 610 -9.34 -12.05 -8.46
C GLY A 610 -10.38 -10.95 -8.24
N ALA A 611 -10.42 -9.94 -9.12
CA ALA A 611 -11.41 -8.86 -9.04
C ALA A 611 -12.85 -9.38 -9.16
N PHE A 612 -13.14 -10.29 -10.09
CA PHE A 612 -14.47 -10.90 -10.22
C PHE A 612 -14.82 -11.84 -9.05
N ASN A 613 -13.84 -12.55 -8.50
CA ASN A 613 -14.03 -13.33 -7.29
C ASN A 613 -14.41 -12.44 -6.10
N ASN A 614 -13.71 -11.31 -5.93
CA ASN A 614 -14.01 -10.35 -4.87
C ASN A 614 -15.37 -9.67 -5.10
N GLU A 615 -15.73 -9.34 -6.34
CA GLU A 615 -17.07 -8.88 -6.72
C GLU A 615 -18.14 -9.87 -6.25
N GLY A 616 -17.95 -11.16 -6.51
CA GLY A 616 -18.85 -12.22 -6.05
C GLY A 616 -18.96 -12.31 -4.53
N LEU A 617 -17.84 -12.18 -3.80
CA LEU A 617 -17.83 -12.14 -2.34
C LEU A 617 -18.63 -10.96 -1.77
N ILE A 618 -18.47 -9.77 -2.35
CA ILE A 618 -19.20 -8.56 -1.96
C ILE A 618 -20.70 -8.75 -2.20
N LEU A 619 -21.08 -9.18 -3.41
CA LEU A 619 -22.48 -9.43 -3.79
C LEU A 619 -23.12 -10.48 -2.90
N ARG A 620 -22.39 -11.54 -2.56
CA ARG A 620 -22.85 -12.58 -1.63
C ARG A 620 -23.10 -12.01 -0.23
N ASN A 621 -22.20 -11.15 0.27
CA ASN A 621 -22.36 -10.49 1.56
C ASN A 621 -23.53 -9.49 1.57
N GLU A 622 -23.88 -8.93 0.40
CA GLU A 622 -25.09 -8.12 0.18
C GLU A 622 -26.36 -8.97 -0.09
N HIS A 623 -26.29 -10.30 0.05
CA HIS A 623 -27.37 -11.27 -0.22
C HIS A 623 -27.86 -11.29 -1.68
N ARG A 624 -27.07 -10.79 -2.64
CA ARG A 624 -27.36 -10.78 -4.08
C ARG A 624 -26.80 -12.05 -4.74
N ILE A 625 -27.42 -13.19 -4.42
CA ILE A 625 -26.87 -14.52 -4.73
C ILE A 625 -26.70 -14.80 -6.24
N ASP A 626 -27.67 -14.45 -7.07
CA ASP A 626 -27.58 -14.69 -8.53
C ASP A 626 -26.43 -13.89 -9.17
N GLU A 627 -26.28 -12.63 -8.76
CA GLU A 627 -25.19 -11.77 -9.25
C GLU A 627 -23.83 -12.24 -8.74
N ALA A 628 -23.78 -12.75 -7.50
CA ALA A 628 -22.57 -13.34 -6.94
C ALA A 628 -22.11 -14.57 -7.74
N LEU A 629 -23.03 -15.49 -8.06
CA LEU A 629 -22.75 -16.66 -8.90
C LEU A 629 -22.25 -16.24 -10.28
N ALA A 630 -22.89 -15.25 -10.92
CA ALA A 630 -22.46 -14.73 -12.21
C ALA A 630 -21.07 -14.04 -12.15
N ALA A 631 -20.69 -13.46 -11.01
CA ALA A 631 -19.35 -12.92 -10.81
C ALA A 631 -18.31 -14.04 -10.66
N PHE A 632 -18.58 -15.10 -9.91
CA PHE A 632 -17.69 -16.26 -9.84
C PHE A 632 -17.54 -16.97 -11.19
N GLU A 633 -18.62 -17.09 -11.96
CA GLU A 633 -18.57 -17.64 -13.32
C GLU A 633 -17.66 -16.81 -14.25
N ARG A 634 -17.73 -15.47 -14.17
CA ARG A 634 -16.81 -14.58 -14.91
C ARG A 634 -15.36 -14.74 -14.45
N SER A 635 -15.14 -14.94 -13.15
CA SER A 635 -13.81 -15.23 -12.60
C SER A 635 -13.23 -16.52 -13.20
N LEU A 636 -14.00 -17.61 -13.19
CA LEU A 636 -13.59 -18.91 -13.74
C LEU A 636 -13.51 -18.94 -15.27
N ALA A 637 -14.25 -18.07 -15.97
CA ALA A 637 -14.10 -17.88 -17.40
C ALA A 637 -12.76 -17.22 -17.77
N LEU A 638 -12.22 -16.34 -16.91
CA LEU A 638 -10.90 -15.74 -17.09
C LEU A 638 -9.77 -16.66 -16.65
N ASP A 639 -9.94 -17.36 -15.53
CA ASP A 639 -8.97 -18.32 -15.00
C ASP A 639 -9.69 -19.60 -14.53
N PRO A 640 -9.76 -20.63 -15.39
CA PRO A 640 -10.39 -21.90 -15.07
C PRO A 640 -9.68 -22.70 -13.97
N HIS A 641 -8.51 -22.27 -13.49
CA HIS A 641 -7.75 -22.90 -12.41
C HIS A 641 -7.84 -22.12 -11.09
N TYR A 642 -8.69 -21.08 -11.04
CA TYR A 642 -8.77 -20.21 -9.88
C TYR A 642 -9.54 -20.86 -8.71
N ALA A 643 -8.79 -21.62 -7.90
CA ALA A 643 -9.35 -22.44 -6.81
C ALA A 643 -10.23 -21.63 -5.83
N SER A 644 -9.85 -20.38 -5.51
CA SER A 644 -10.64 -19.50 -4.64
C SER A 644 -12.04 -19.24 -5.19
N ALA A 645 -12.18 -18.96 -6.49
CA ALA A 645 -13.49 -18.76 -7.12
C ALA A 645 -14.30 -20.06 -7.18
N MET A 646 -13.64 -21.21 -7.47
CA MET A 646 -14.30 -22.52 -7.45
C MET A 646 -14.93 -22.80 -6.08
N TRP A 647 -14.17 -22.61 -5.01
CA TRP A 647 -14.67 -22.79 -3.64
C TRP A 647 -15.77 -21.78 -3.32
N ASN A 648 -15.58 -20.50 -3.64
CA ASN A 648 -16.55 -19.46 -3.33
C ASN A 648 -17.91 -19.72 -4.01
N GLU A 649 -17.89 -20.12 -5.27
CA GLU A 649 -19.09 -20.50 -6.01
C GLU A 649 -19.72 -21.76 -5.42
N SER A 650 -18.92 -22.79 -5.15
CA SER A 650 -19.33 -24.02 -4.48
C SER A 650 -20.01 -23.76 -3.14
N GLU A 651 -19.43 -22.92 -2.29
CA GLU A 651 -19.99 -22.54 -0.99
C GLU A 651 -21.30 -21.77 -1.16
N THR A 652 -21.34 -20.84 -2.11
CA THR A 652 -22.52 -20.03 -2.40
C THR A 652 -23.70 -20.89 -2.86
N LEU A 653 -23.46 -21.84 -3.78
CA LEU A 653 -24.45 -22.81 -4.24
C LEU A 653 -24.94 -23.71 -3.10
N PHE A 654 -24.01 -24.25 -2.30
CA PHE A 654 -24.32 -25.11 -1.17
C PHE A 654 -25.18 -24.40 -0.11
N ASN A 655 -24.78 -23.19 0.31
CA ASN A 655 -25.51 -22.40 1.30
C ASN A 655 -26.88 -21.94 0.79
N ALA A 656 -27.01 -21.69 -0.52
CA ALA A 656 -28.30 -21.37 -1.15
C ALA A 656 -29.16 -22.61 -1.42
N GLY A 657 -28.66 -23.83 -1.21
CA GLY A 657 -29.36 -25.07 -1.54
C GLY A 657 -29.60 -25.28 -3.04
N ARG A 658 -28.77 -24.68 -3.90
CA ARG A 658 -28.92 -24.70 -5.37
C ARG A 658 -27.83 -25.53 -6.00
N ASP A 659 -28.19 -26.27 -7.07
CA ASP A 659 -27.27 -27.06 -7.90
C ASP A 659 -26.12 -27.71 -7.11
N LEU A 660 -26.50 -28.58 -6.17
CA LEU A 660 -25.53 -29.17 -5.26
C LEU A 660 -24.51 -30.05 -6.00
N ASP A 661 -24.88 -30.59 -7.17
CA ASP A 661 -23.99 -31.43 -7.98
C ASP A 661 -22.83 -30.58 -8.52
N ARG A 662 -23.14 -29.38 -9.05
CA ARG A 662 -22.12 -28.38 -9.38
C ARG A 662 -21.33 -27.93 -8.16
N ALA A 663 -21.99 -27.69 -7.02
CA ALA A 663 -21.32 -27.28 -5.79
C ALA A 663 -20.26 -28.30 -5.33
N ASP A 664 -20.59 -29.60 -5.36
CA ASP A 664 -19.67 -30.67 -4.98
C ASP A 664 -18.54 -30.83 -6.02
N ALA A 665 -18.85 -30.75 -7.32
CA ALA A 665 -17.85 -30.81 -8.39
C ALA A 665 -16.84 -29.66 -8.29
N LEU A 666 -17.29 -28.44 -8.03
CA LEU A 666 -16.44 -27.27 -7.85
C LEU A 666 -15.57 -27.38 -6.59
N LEU A 667 -16.08 -27.95 -5.49
CA LEU A 667 -15.27 -28.19 -4.29
C LEU A 667 -14.14 -29.20 -4.56
N ILE A 668 -14.42 -30.28 -5.30
CA ILE A 668 -13.41 -31.25 -5.72
C ILE A 668 -12.40 -30.58 -6.66
N ALA A 669 -12.86 -29.73 -7.59
CA ALA A 669 -11.97 -28.98 -8.48
C ALA A 669 -11.07 -28.00 -7.69
N ALA A 670 -11.58 -27.33 -6.66
CA ALA A 670 -10.77 -26.47 -5.78
C ALA A 670 -9.66 -27.26 -5.08
N LEU A 671 -9.98 -28.47 -4.58
CA LEU A 671 -9.00 -29.40 -4.02
C LEU A 671 -7.94 -29.80 -5.06
N GLN A 672 -8.35 -30.15 -6.27
CA GLN A 672 -7.44 -30.53 -7.36
C GLN A 672 -6.51 -29.39 -7.77
N ASN A 673 -6.96 -28.14 -7.68
CA ASN A 673 -6.17 -26.94 -7.97
C ASN A 673 -5.41 -26.41 -6.73
N GLY A 674 -5.21 -27.24 -5.71
CA GLY A 674 -4.27 -26.96 -4.62
C GLY A 674 -4.77 -25.99 -3.55
N MET A 675 -6.08 -25.83 -3.38
CA MET A 675 -6.60 -25.06 -2.25
C MET A 675 -6.25 -25.76 -0.93
N ALA A 676 -5.45 -25.08 -0.10
CA ALA A 676 -4.89 -25.62 1.15
C ALA A 676 -5.96 -26.20 2.10
N ASP A 677 -7.12 -25.54 2.22
CA ASP A 677 -8.17 -25.93 3.18
C ASP A 677 -9.25 -26.84 2.58
N ALA A 678 -9.13 -27.21 1.29
CA ALA A 678 -10.19 -27.92 0.60
C ALA A 678 -10.50 -29.30 1.20
N VAL A 679 -9.50 -29.97 1.78
CA VAL A 679 -9.69 -31.24 2.54
C VAL A 679 -10.68 -31.02 3.69
N SER A 680 -10.46 -29.99 4.51
CA SER A 680 -11.33 -29.66 5.64
C SER A 680 -12.74 -29.28 5.17
N TYR A 681 -12.86 -28.55 4.06
CA TYR A 681 -14.16 -28.18 3.48
C TYR A 681 -14.93 -29.39 2.96
N VAL A 682 -14.27 -30.34 2.31
CA VAL A 682 -14.86 -31.61 1.87
C VAL A 682 -15.38 -32.39 3.08
N ILE A 683 -14.56 -32.54 4.12
CA ILE A 683 -14.93 -33.27 5.34
C ILE A 683 -16.14 -32.61 6.00
N THR A 684 -16.10 -31.29 6.20
CA THR A 684 -17.17 -30.52 6.84
C THR A 684 -18.48 -30.63 6.06
N ARG A 685 -18.43 -30.55 4.72
CA ARG A 685 -19.60 -30.73 3.85
C ARG A 685 -20.14 -32.16 3.90
N SER A 686 -19.27 -33.16 3.96
CA SER A 686 -19.67 -34.57 4.08
C SER A 686 -20.41 -34.83 5.40
N ILE A 687 -19.90 -34.31 6.52
CA ILE A 687 -20.57 -34.35 7.83
C ILE A 687 -21.93 -33.63 7.77
N ALA A 688 -22.02 -32.50 7.08
CA ALA A 688 -23.28 -31.78 6.91
C ALA A 688 -24.31 -32.61 6.13
N TYR A 689 -23.90 -33.30 5.06
CA TYR A 689 -24.77 -34.23 4.34
C TYR A 689 -25.23 -35.41 5.20
N GLU A 690 -24.35 -36.01 6.01
CA GLU A 690 -24.77 -37.06 6.95
C GLU A 690 -25.80 -36.58 7.97
N LYS A 691 -25.60 -35.38 8.55
CA LYS A 691 -26.58 -34.78 9.48
C LYS A 691 -27.93 -34.55 8.81
N GLN A 692 -27.95 -34.33 7.49
CA GLN A 692 -29.15 -34.21 6.67
C GLN A 692 -29.69 -35.56 6.18
N GLN A 693 -29.12 -36.69 6.62
CA GLN A 693 -29.46 -38.05 6.17
C GLN A 693 -29.26 -38.27 4.67
N ARG A 694 -28.23 -37.63 4.09
CA ARG A 694 -27.86 -37.71 2.67
C ARG A 694 -26.57 -38.50 2.48
N SER A 695 -26.50 -39.70 3.05
CA SER A 695 -25.29 -40.52 3.13
C SER A 695 -24.73 -40.90 1.75
N ASP A 696 -25.59 -41.20 0.77
CA ASP A 696 -25.14 -41.46 -0.60
C ASP A 696 -24.38 -40.28 -1.21
N ARG A 697 -24.79 -39.05 -0.89
CA ARG A 697 -24.17 -37.84 -1.42
C ARG A 697 -22.85 -37.53 -0.72
N SER A 698 -22.82 -37.70 0.61
CA SER A 698 -21.60 -37.66 1.41
C SER A 698 -20.53 -38.61 0.86
N LEU A 699 -20.90 -39.87 0.62
CA LEU A 699 -19.99 -40.86 0.08
C LEU A 699 -19.56 -40.53 -1.37
N ARG A 700 -20.47 -40.00 -2.22
CA ARG A 700 -20.09 -39.52 -3.57
C ARG A 700 -19.08 -38.39 -3.54
N LEU A 701 -19.27 -37.39 -2.66
CA LEU A 701 -18.33 -36.28 -2.50
C LEU A 701 -16.94 -36.79 -2.08
N LEU A 702 -16.88 -37.67 -1.07
CA LEU A 702 -15.62 -38.26 -0.60
C LEU A 702 -14.96 -39.17 -1.64
N ASN A 703 -15.75 -39.92 -2.42
CA ASN A 703 -15.23 -40.71 -3.54
C ASN A 703 -14.52 -39.81 -4.56
N GLY A 704 -15.14 -38.70 -4.95
CA GLY A 704 -14.53 -37.72 -5.85
C GLY A 704 -13.29 -37.05 -5.28
N ALA A 705 -13.32 -36.66 -3.99
CA ALA A 705 -12.19 -36.03 -3.33
C ALA A 705 -10.97 -36.95 -3.22
N VAL A 706 -11.17 -38.22 -2.83
CA VAL A 706 -10.09 -39.22 -2.78
C VAL A 706 -9.59 -39.57 -4.20
N ALA A 707 -10.42 -39.46 -5.23
CA ALA A 707 -9.96 -39.70 -6.61
C ALA A 707 -8.94 -38.64 -7.08
N VAL A 708 -9.08 -37.38 -6.65
CA VAL A 708 -8.14 -36.29 -7.01
C VAL A 708 -7.00 -36.13 -6.01
N ASN A 709 -7.17 -36.56 -4.76
CA ASN A 709 -6.13 -36.58 -3.74
C ASN A 709 -6.09 -37.94 -3.02
N ALA A 710 -5.53 -38.94 -3.71
CA ALA A 710 -5.56 -40.33 -3.27
C ALA A 710 -4.70 -40.63 -2.04
N ASN A 711 -3.78 -39.76 -1.65
CA ASN A 711 -2.87 -40.04 -0.52
C ASN A 711 -3.27 -39.30 0.77
N GLU A 712 -4.35 -38.52 0.75
CA GLU A 712 -4.81 -37.75 1.90
C GLU A 712 -5.42 -38.65 2.98
N PRO A 713 -4.76 -38.85 4.14
CA PRO A 713 -5.20 -39.82 5.13
C PRO A 713 -6.54 -39.43 5.77
N GLU A 714 -6.80 -38.14 6.00
CA GLU A 714 -8.07 -37.70 6.58
C GLU A 714 -9.27 -37.98 5.68
N LEU A 715 -9.16 -37.70 4.37
CA LEU A 715 -10.25 -37.99 3.41
C LEU A 715 -10.57 -39.49 3.39
N ARG A 716 -9.54 -40.35 3.49
CA ARG A 716 -9.71 -41.80 3.56
C ARG A 716 -10.34 -42.25 4.86
N MET A 717 -9.95 -41.67 6.00
CA MET A 717 -10.58 -41.96 7.29
C MET A 717 -12.08 -41.66 7.26
N PHE A 718 -12.49 -40.50 6.74
CA PHE A 718 -13.91 -40.16 6.63
C PHE A 718 -14.66 -41.03 5.62
N ARG A 719 -14.05 -41.33 4.46
CA ARG A 719 -14.66 -42.21 3.47
C ARG A 719 -14.83 -43.63 3.99
N GLY A 720 -13.81 -44.19 4.65
CA GLY A 720 -13.87 -45.50 5.27
C GLY A 720 -14.95 -45.58 6.34
N ARG A 721 -15.08 -44.54 7.17
CA ARG A 721 -16.17 -44.45 8.16
C ARG A 721 -17.55 -44.54 7.51
N TYR A 722 -17.82 -43.77 6.46
CA TYR A 722 -19.14 -43.81 5.82
C TYR A 722 -19.36 -45.04 4.94
N ARG A 723 -18.30 -45.70 4.46
CA ARG A 723 -18.39 -47.04 3.87
C ARG A 723 -18.78 -48.10 4.90
N MET A 724 -18.27 -48.02 6.13
CA MET A 724 -18.75 -48.88 7.24
C MET A 724 -20.24 -48.67 7.49
N ASP A 725 -20.69 -47.42 7.56
CA ASP A 725 -22.12 -47.09 7.73
C ASP A 725 -22.97 -47.62 6.55
N ALA A 726 -22.40 -47.71 5.35
CA ALA A 726 -23.01 -48.30 4.15
C ALA A 726 -22.78 -49.82 4.00
N HIS A 727 -22.23 -50.49 5.02
CA HIS A 727 -21.88 -51.92 5.02
C HIS A 727 -20.85 -52.37 3.96
N ASP A 728 -20.10 -51.45 3.34
CA ASP A 728 -18.94 -51.74 2.50
C ASP A 728 -17.67 -51.89 3.36
N CYS A 729 -17.62 -52.99 4.12
CA CYS A 729 -16.52 -53.23 5.06
C CYS A 729 -15.18 -53.53 4.37
N ALA A 730 -15.21 -54.08 3.16
CA ALA A 730 -14.01 -54.31 2.35
C ALA A 730 -13.41 -52.97 1.88
N GLY A 731 -14.22 -52.10 1.28
CA GLY A 731 -13.77 -50.79 0.84
C GLY A 731 -13.37 -49.86 2.00
N ALA A 732 -14.01 -50.02 3.17
CA ALA A 732 -13.60 -49.31 4.39
C ALA A 732 -12.22 -49.76 4.88
N LEU A 733 -11.95 -51.07 4.91
CA LEU A 733 -10.65 -51.61 5.32
C LEU A 733 -9.51 -51.11 4.41
N ASP A 734 -9.76 -51.07 3.09
CA ASP A 734 -8.79 -50.52 2.13
C ASP A 734 -8.47 -49.06 2.40
N ASP A 735 -9.48 -48.26 2.74
CA ASP A 735 -9.30 -46.85 3.10
C ASP A 735 -8.51 -46.67 4.39
N PHE A 736 -8.84 -47.40 5.45
CA PHE A 736 -8.12 -47.32 6.72
C PHE A 736 -6.67 -47.78 6.58
N ARG A 737 -6.39 -48.82 5.79
CA ARG A 737 -5.01 -49.26 5.49
C ARG A 737 -4.23 -48.20 4.71
N ALA A 738 -4.85 -47.55 3.75
CA ALA A 738 -4.20 -46.46 3.02
C ALA A 738 -3.97 -45.23 3.90
N ALA A 739 -4.87 -44.93 4.84
CA ALA A 739 -4.65 -43.89 5.86
C ALA A 739 -3.48 -44.24 6.80
N GLN A 740 -3.38 -45.50 7.25
CA GLN A 740 -2.25 -46.01 8.04
C GLN A 740 -0.92 -45.86 7.30
N ALA A 741 -0.89 -46.15 6.01
CA ALA A 741 0.32 -46.00 5.20
C ALA A 741 0.81 -44.55 5.15
N GLY A 742 -0.12 -43.59 5.11
CA GLY A 742 0.21 -42.17 5.21
C GLY A 742 0.66 -41.76 6.61
N HIS A 743 -0.09 -42.14 7.64
CA HIS A 743 0.14 -41.79 9.05
C HIS A 743 0.32 -43.05 9.94
N PRO A 744 1.50 -43.71 9.93
CA PRO A 744 1.69 -45.02 10.58
C PRO A 744 1.61 -45.00 12.10
N ASN A 745 1.58 -43.81 12.71
CA ASN A 745 1.48 -43.60 14.15
C ASN A 745 0.11 -43.04 14.58
N ASP A 746 -0.91 -43.07 13.71
CA ASP A 746 -2.28 -42.69 14.07
C ASP A 746 -3.04 -43.88 14.69
N PRO A 747 -3.29 -43.94 16.01
CA PRO A 747 -4.01 -45.04 16.65
C PRO A 747 -5.45 -45.20 16.12
N LEU A 748 -6.09 -44.11 15.68
CA LEU A 748 -7.48 -44.13 15.22
C LEU A 748 -7.63 -44.91 13.91
N SER A 749 -6.67 -44.78 13.00
CA SER A 749 -6.65 -45.54 11.74
C SER A 749 -6.57 -47.07 11.96
N TYR A 750 -5.83 -47.54 12.98
CA TYR A 750 -5.78 -48.97 13.34
C TYR A 750 -7.05 -49.43 14.06
N ALA A 751 -7.59 -48.61 14.97
CA ALA A 751 -8.87 -48.90 15.62
C ALA A 751 -10.00 -49.06 14.59
N SER A 752 -10.03 -48.18 13.58
CA SER A 752 -11.04 -48.20 12.52
C SER A 752 -10.88 -49.40 11.58
N ALA A 753 -9.64 -49.77 11.22
CA ALA A 753 -9.37 -50.99 10.46
C ALA A 753 -9.82 -52.25 11.20
N ALA A 754 -9.63 -52.31 12.52
CA ALA A 754 -10.11 -53.43 13.32
C ALA A 754 -11.62 -53.61 13.23
N LEU A 755 -12.39 -52.52 13.30
CA LEU A 755 -13.85 -52.57 13.13
C LEU A 755 -14.26 -53.09 11.75
N ALA A 756 -13.57 -52.66 10.69
CA ALA A 756 -13.80 -53.17 9.34
C ALA A 756 -13.46 -54.66 9.20
N GLN A 757 -12.36 -55.10 9.81
CA GLN A 757 -11.95 -56.51 9.84
C GLN A 757 -12.96 -57.39 10.59
N MET A 758 -13.48 -56.93 11.73
CA MET A 758 -14.54 -57.65 12.46
C MET A 758 -15.81 -57.77 11.61
N CYS A 759 -16.19 -56.72 10.89
CA CYS A 759 -17.33 -56.78 9.97
C CYS A 759 -17.12 -57.82 8.85
N LEU A 760 -15.87 -58.01 8.40
CA LEU A 760 -15.50 -59.02 7.41
C LEU A 760 -15.29 -60.43 8.00
N GLY A 761 -15.34 -60.60 9.33
CA GLY A 761 -15.03 -61.85 10.02
C GLY A 761 -13.53 -62.18 10.12
N ASP A 762 -12.64 -61.20 9.92
CA ASP A 762 -11.19 -61.32 10.09
C ASP A 762 -10.79 -61.04 11.56
N ASP A 763 -11.13 -61.96 12.46
CA ASP A 763 -10.86 -61.81 13.91
C ASP A 763 -9.37 -61.70 14.22
N ALA A 764 -8.53 -62.44 13.48
CA ALA A 764 -7.08 -62.43 13.66
C ALA A 764 -6.48 -61.07 13.26
N GLY A 765 -6.90 -60.52 12.13
CA GLY A 765 -6.47 -59.20 11.69
C GLY A 765 -7.02 -58.08 12.57
N ALA A 766 -8.29 -58.18 13.01
CA ALA A 766 -8.89 -57.22 13.93
C ALA A 766 -8.09 -57.14 15.25
N ARG A 767 -7.75 -58.31 15.83
CA ARG A 767 -6.92 -58.38 17.04
C ARG A 767 -5.57 -57.69 16.85
N ALA A 768 -4.87 -57.96 15.74
CA ALA A 768 -3.57 -57.35 15.45
C ALA A 768 -3.68 -55.81 15.32
N SER A 769 -4.71 -55.31 14.65
CA SER A 769 -4.98 -53.88 14.52
C SER A 769 -5.31 -53.23 15.87
N ILE A 770 -6.08 -53.89 16.73
CA ILE A 770 -6.38 -53.42 18.10
C ILE A 770 -5.10 -53.34 18.94
N GLU A 771 -4.28 -54.39 18.92
CA GLU A 771 -3.02 -54.43 19.65
C GLU A 771 -2.08 -53.30 19.19
N ARG A 772 -2.00 -53.04 17.87
CA ARG A 772 -1.21 -51.92 17.33
C ARG A 772 -1.77 -50.56 17.74
N SER A 773 -3.09 -50.38 17.71
CA SER A 773 -3.73 -49.14 18.18
C SER A 773 -3.42 -48.86 19.65
N LEU A 774 -3.51 -49.88 20.52
CA LEU A 774 -3.22 -49.77 21.96
C LEU A 774 -1.73 -49.55 22.27
N GLN A 775 -0.83 -50.02 21.41
CA GLN A 775 0.59 -49.69 21.52
C GLN A 775 0.86 -48.20 21.26
N LEU A 776 0.11 -47.60 20.33
CA LEU A 776 0.24 -46.19 19.97
C LEU A 776 -0.48 -45.27 20.98
N ASP A 777 -1.67 -45.66 21.43
CA ASP A 777 -2.40 -45.00 22.50
C ASP A 777 -3.04 -46.04 23.46
N PRO A 778 -2.48 -46.24 24.66
CA PRO A 778 -3.03 -47.19 25.61
C PRO A 778 -4.36 -46.75 26.24
N ASN A 779 -4.77 -45.48 26.12
CA ASN A 779 -5.97 -44.93 26.78
C ASN A 779 -7.28 -45.17 26.01
N GLN A 780 -7.45 -46.39 25.47
CA GLN A 780 -8.63 -46.78 24.68
C GLN A 780 -9.41 -47.92 25.36
N PRO A 781 -10.22 -47.65 26.40
CA PRO A 781 -10.81 -48.67 27.26
C PRO A 781 -11.80 -49.61 26.55
N MET A 782 -12.44 -49.16 25.46
CA MET A 782 -13.31 -50.01 24.66
C MET A 782 -12.52 -51.09 23.91
N LEU A 783 -11.41 -50.72 23.28
CA LEU A 783 -10.55 -51.66 22.59
C LEU A 783 -9.90 -52.67 23.55
N GLN A 784 -9.51 -52.22 24.75
CA GLN A 784 -8.99 -53.11 25.79
C GLN A 784 -10.02 -54.18 26.21
N LYS A 785 -11.31 -53.84 26.25
CA LYS A 785 -12.37 -54.82 26.53
C LYS A 785 -12.50 -55.85 25.41
N MET A 786 -12.31 -55.45 24.16
CA MET A 786 -12.42 -56.33 22.99
C MET A 786 -11.30 -57.36 22.88
N LEU A 787 -10.16 -57.15 23.57
CA LEU A 787 -9.07 -58.14 23.66
C LEU A 787 -9.22 -59.12 24.83
N ARG A 788 -10.22 -58.96 25.71
CA ARG A 788 -10.43 -59.89 26.82
C ARG A 788 -11.12 -61.16 26.29
N PRO A 789 -10.64 -62.35 26.70
CA PRO A 789 -11.14 -63.63 26.21
C PRO A 789 -12.60 -63.91 26.58
#